data_AF-A0A3M0YWT6-F1
#
_entry.id   AF-A0A3M0YWT6-F1
#
_cell.length_a   1.000
_cell.length_b   1.000
_cell.length_c   1.000
_cell.angle_alpha   90.00
_cell.angle_beta   90.00
_cell.angle_gamma   90.00
#
_symmetry.space_group_name_H-M   'P 1'
#
loop_
_entity.id
_entity.type
_entity.pdbx_description
1 polymer ?
#
loop_
_entity_poly.entity_id
_entity_poly.type
_entity_poly.pdbx_seq_one_letter_code
_entity_poly.pdbx_strand_id
1 'polypeptide(L)'
;MKACSGMIILFLAMFRLWAGFTIPDPQMNQVTGIWKGENDAKVTRDEQVFKTPPASLCLESPSPESKDSKAILRADVTPGEQFIIKGYYRSQGDAMKGGAFGVITLTKTWQPVGGWQHISNIYKNQTGWKAFSKHIRVPPNAHRIMLILVVQGQGKVWLDELSVENLEGGAGAMLPQENMNRYQGPVPKVRNVALVNPNMLCVEVKAFQRIWGKLIPYQKQEKDEIRITKKRKDGTILERVLYRNGKKVGLIVGPDDNLHLNIEDRVTGRPLNRSLALKPETWTLVDANGKRIKPSRVSLKQKPLGRAGKQERLSWYTLIFKHPLPVDQEYVLDFGQYGMTHRFTLAPRRMRSPAIHISHVGYRPDDPVKYGFLSYWMGTEGAVSYEEGLSFEILQADTRQRVFTGKTVLRMAKDKPSYGFHAKGRNYALSDVYLCDFSAFKSPGKYVLYIEGIGCSFPFVIGRESWTQAVTCSLRGFFHQRSGQEWKKPWADWEQPRAFHPDDGTVFWELAKSQLDIQIELGKGHESVMASGKFDQWKTGRKIQNAWGGYYDAGDYDKHTGHLICSRNMLELVELFPAYYKNLKLPIPENNNSLPDLLDEALWAIDFYKRMQREDGAVYGGVETNGHPKPGEPAFLNSLSCYVFAPDPRASWRYAASAARAAFVLDKLGFQAKAREYADSAVRAMQWAEKEYAARKDYFESFKGWWEVKDDRNLAAVAVYRITRDDRWKEVFLSTCIFKDSPKVCEWKKGIQTEAAFICALLPDDMMAAE
;
A
#
# COMPACT_ATOMS: atom_id res chain seq x y z
N MET A 1 9.70 4.87 -25.20
CA MET A 1 8.68 4.46 -24.20
C MET A 1 9.06 3.26 -23.31
N LYS A 2 10.32 2.76 -23.28
CA LYS A 2 10.76 1.69 -22.35
C LYS A 2 11.60 2.18 -21.15
N ALA A 3 11.60 3.49 -20.84
CA ALA A 3 12.54 4.08 -19.87
C ALA A 3 11.95 4.52 -18.51
N CYS A 4 10.63 4.51 -18.31
CA CYS A 4 10.01 5.10 -17.09
C CYS A 4 9.85 4.15 -15.89
N SER A 5 10.51 2.99 -15.86
CA SER A 5 10.32 1.98 -14.79
C SER A 5 11.24 2.17 -13.57
N GLY A 6 12.17 3.13 -13.61
CA GLY A 6 13.26 3.27 -12.62
C GLY A 6 12.85 3.86 -11.26
N MET A 7 11.81 4.68 -11.20
CA MET A 7 11.48 5.47 -10.00
C MET A 7 10.74 4.67 -8.91
N ILE A 8 10.13 3.54 -9.26
CA ILE A 8 9.41 2.65 -8.32
C ILE A 8 10.38 1.71 -7.56
N ILE A 9 11.64 1.63 -8.00
CA ILE A 9 12.64 0.69 -7.45
C ILE A 9 13.10 1.10 -6.04
N LEU A 10 13.06 2.40 -5.68
CA LEU A 10 13.52 2.88 -4.38
C LEU A 10 12.50 2.67 -3.25
N PHE A 11 11.20 2.81 -3.53
CA PHE A 11 10.14 2.59 -2.52
C PHE A 11 9.98 1.13 -2.08
N LEU A 12 10.54 0.18 -2.84
CA LEU A 12 10.39 -1.27 -2.59
C LEU A 12 11.67 -1.95 -2.10
N ALA A 13 12.79 -1.24 -2.01
CA ALA A 13 14.03 -1.77 -1.46
C ALA A 13 13.93 -2.01 0.07
N MET A 14 13.04 -1.31 0.77
CA MET A 14 12.71 -1.56 2.19
C MET A 14 11.96 -2.89 2.42
N PHE A 15 11.35 -3.49 1.40
CA PHE A 15 10.66 -4.78 1.52
C PHE A 15 11.53 -6.02 1.21
N ARG A 16 12.84 -5.84 0.92
CA ARG A 16 13.76 -6.93 0.53
C ARG A 16 14.40 -7.68 1.71
N LEU A 17 13.59 -8.11 2.66
CA LEU A 17 13.96 -9.16 3.62
C LEU A 17 12.73 -10.04 3.85
N TRP A 18 12.33 -10.83 2.84
CA TRP A 18 11.57 -12.09 2.97
C TRP A 18 11.19 -12.60 1.57
N ALA A 19 12.02 -13.47 0.99
CA ALA A 19 11.61 -14.35 -0.11
C ALA A 19 12.68 -15.44 -0.31
N GLY A 20 12.54 -16.53 0.44
CA GLY A 20 13.20 -17.80 0.14
C GLY A 20 12.12 -18.84 -0.17
N PHE A 21 12.09 -19.27 -1.43
CA PHE A 21 11.40 -20.43 -2.03
C PHE A 21 9.87 -20.59 -1.83
N THR A 22 9.14 -20.48 -2.94
CA THR A 22 7.72 -20.82 -3.13
C THR A 22 7.52 -22.30 -3.41
N ILE A 23 6.43 -22.89 -2.88
CA ILE A 23 5.46 -23.71 -3.65
C ILE A 23 4.04 -23.34 -3.16
N PRO A 24 3.04 -23.06 -4.03
CA PRO A 24 1.68 -22.64 -3.65
C PRO A 24 0.62 -23.76 -3.57
N ASP A 25 -0.36 -23.51 -2.68
CA ASP A 25 -1.77 -23.96 -2.52
C ASP A 25 -2.26 -25.32 -3.10
N PRO A 26 -2.97 -26.12 -2.26
CA PRO A 26 -4.38 -26.33 -2.59
C PRO A 26 -5.31 -26.26 -1.35
N GLN A 27 -6.32 -25.40 -1.42
CA GLN A 27 -7.49 -25.33 -0.52
C GLN A 27 -7.21 -25.20 0.99
N MET A 28 -6.18 -24.44 1.38
CA MET A 28 -5.97 -24.05 2.78
C MET A 28 -6.75 -22.78 3.13
N ASN A 29 -8.05 -22.90 3.36
CA ASN A 29 -8.79 -21.83 4.04
C ASN A 29 -8.42 -21.85 5.54
N GLN A 30 -7.31 -21.17 5.89
CA GLN A 30 -6.95 -20.56 7.19
C GLN A 30 -5.54 -20.84 7.76
N VAL A 31 -4.69 -21.67 7.14
CA VAL A 31 -3.27 -21.81 7.57
C VAL A 31 -2.31 -21.56 6.41
N THR A 32 -1.75 -20.35 6.32
CA THR A 32 -0.95 -19.88 5.15
C THR A 32 0.56 -20.06 5.28
N GLY A 33 1.03 -21.11 5.97
CA GLY A 33 2.47 -21.34 6.17
C GLY A 33 3.10 -22.29 5.15
N ILE A 34 4.43 -22.25 5.03
CA ILE A 34 5.22 -23.21 4.24
C ILE A 34 5.75 -24.28 5.19
N TRP A 35 5.52 -25.56 4.87
CA TRP A 35 6.13 -26.68 5.59
C TRP A 35 7.63 -26.75 5.31
N LYS A 36 8.45 -26.82 6.36
CA LYS A 36 9.91 -26.94 6.25
C LYS A 36 10.38 -28.27 6.84
N GLY A 37 11.29 -28.93 6.13
CA GLY A 37 11.99 -30.11 6.63
C GLY A 37 13.10 -29.71 7.60
N GLU A 38 13.25 -30.47 8.69
CA GLU A 38 14.37 -30.41 9.63
C GLU A 38 14.90 -31.84 9.89
N ASN A 39 16.17 -31.97 10.28
CA ASN A 39 16.84 -33.25 10.56
C ASN A 39 16.76 -34.22 9.37
N ASP A 40 17.35 -33.81 8.25
CA ASP A 40 17.47 -34.59 6.99
C ASP A 40 16.15 -34.94 6.29
N ALA A 41 15.03 -34.43 6.79
CA ALA A 41 13.72 -34.71 6.22
C ALA A 41 13.46 -33.89 4.95
N LYS A 42 13.01 -34.56 3.88
CA LYS A 42 12.61 -33.92 2.62
C LYS A 42 11.10 -33.76 2.57
N VAL A 43 10.63 -32.52 2.49
CA VAL A 43 9.20 -32.20 2.35
C VAL A 43 8.90 -31.88 0.89
N THR A 44 7.94 -32.59 0.30
CA THR A 44 7.55 -32.42 -1.10
C THR A 44 6.03 -32.42 -1.28
N ARG A 45 5.58 -31.96 -2.44
CA ARG A 45 4.22 -32.17 -2.94
C ARG A 45 4.23 -33.45 -3.77
N ASP A 46 3.41 -34.41 -3.41
CA ASP A 46 3.29 -35.68 -4.11
C ASP A 46 1.99 -35.70 -4.92
N GLU A 47 2.13 -35.62 -6.24
CA GLU A 47 1.01 -35.60 -7.20
C GLU A 47 0.57 -37.01 -7.62
N GLN A 48 1.22 -38.06 -7.11
CA GLN A 48 0.89 -39.45 -7.42
C GLN A 48 0.18 -40.14 -6.25
N VAL A 49 0.57 -39.80 -5.02
CA VAL A 49 -0.02 -40.37 -3.80
C VAL A 49 -0.82 -39.31 -3.07
N PHE A 50 -2.14 -39.33 -3.30
CA PHE A 50 -3.10 -38.47 -2.60
C PHE A 50 -4.41 -39.20 -2.28
N LYS A 51 -5.16 -38.65 -1.33
CA LYS A 51 -6.53 -39.04 -1.00
C LYS A 51 -7.53 -38.31 -1.89
N THR A 52 -7.35 -37.00 -2.05
CA THR A 52 -8.21 -36.16 -2.90
C THR A 52 -7.33 -35.39 -3.88
N PRO A 53 -7.61 -35.43 -5.20
CA PRO A 53 -6.79 -34.76 -6.20
C PRO A 53 -6.64 -33.25 -5.90
N PRO A 54 -5.51 -32.61 -6.25
CA PRO A 54 -4.46 -33.14 -7.13
C PRO A 54 -3.16 -33.63 -6.44
N ALA A 55 -2.98 -33.47 -5.12
CA ALA A 55 -1.72 -33.82 -4.46
C ALA A 55 -1.80 -33.86 -2.94
N SER A 56 -0.88 -34.57 -2.28
CA SER A 56 -0.67 -34.52 -0.83
C SER A 56 0.68 -33.91 -0.43
N LEU A 57 0.81 -33.50 0.83
CA LEU A 57 2.11 -33.19 1.43
C LEU A 57 2.82 -34.51 1.77
N CYS A 58 4.05 -34.72 1.30
CA CYS A 58 4.88 -35.87 1.64
C CYS A 58 6.11 -35.44 2.46
N LEU A 59 6.30 -36.07 3.61
CA LEU A 59 7.53 -36.05 4.39
C LEU A 59 8.30 -37.34 4.15
N GLU A 60 9.51 -37.23 3.61
CA GLU A 60 10.43 -38.34 3.38
C GLU A 60 11.60 -38.27 4.38
N SER A 61 11.75 -39.33 5.18
CA SER A 61 12.87 -39.54 6.10
C SER A 61 13.87 -40.49 5.43
N PRO A 62 15.11 -40.06 5.16
CA PRO A 62 15.99 -40.77 4.23
C PRO A 62 16.78 -41.93 4.83
N SER A 63 16.91 -42.05 6.16
CA SER A 63 17.80 -43.02 6.82
C SER A 63 17.09 -43.87 7.90
N PRO A 64 17.44 -45.17 8.04
CA PRO A 64 16.94 -46.03 9.12
C PRO A 64 17.37 -45.60 10.53
N GLU A 65 18.48 -44.85 10.62
CA GLU A 65 19.02 -44.30 11.86
C GLU A 65 18.36 -42.98 12.28
N SER A 66 17.62 -42.31 11.39
CA SER A 66 16.95 -41.03 11.67
C SER A 66 16.04 -41.13 12.91
N LYS A 67 16.32 -40.32 13.93
CA LYS A 67 15.57 -40.34 15.20
C LYS A 67 14.45 -39.32 15.26
N ASP A 68 14.49 -38.28 14.42
CA ASP A 68 13.58 -37.15 14.55
C ASP A 68 13.46 -36.31 13.26
N SER A 69 13.33 -36.93 12.09
CA SER A 69 13.02 -36.24 10.82
C SER A 69 11.69 -35.50 10.95
N LYS A 70 11.66 -34.17 10.76
CA LYS A 70 10.44 -33.36 10.99
C LYS A 70 10.02 -32.55 9.78
N ALA A 71 8.70 -32.46 9.57
CA ALA A 71 8.09 -31.37 8.82
C ALA A 71 7.44 -30.39 9.80
N ILE A 72 7.71 -29.11 9.64
CA ILE A 72 7.23 -28.06 10.53
C ILE A 72 6.47 -26.99 9.77
N LEU A 73 5.30 -26.61 10.27
CA LEU A 73 4.49 -25.49 9.81
C LEU A 73 4.24 -24.51 10.96
N ARG A 74 4.51 -23.22 10.74
CA ARG A 74 4.33 -22.16 11.73
C ARG A 74 3.20 -21.23 11.31
N ALA A 75 2.36 -20.84 12.25
CA ALA A 75 1.26 -19.89 12.03
C ALA A 75 1.03 -18.99 13.25
N ASP A 76 0.55 -17.77 13.01
CA ASP A 76 0.05 -16.89 14.09
C ASP A 76 -1.39 -17.29 14.45
N VAL A 77 -1.75 -17.16 15.73
CA VAL A 77 -3.09 -17.50 16.27
C VAL A 77 -3.55 -16.44 17.27
N THR A 78 -4.86 -16.39 17.55
CA THR A 78 -5.40 -15.50 18.57
C THR A 78 -5.27 -16.15 19.95
N PRO A 79 -4.77 -15.44 20.98
CA PRO A 79 -4.73 -15.99 22.34
C PRO A 79 -6.12 -16.38 22.84
N GLY A 80 -6.25 -17.57 23.42
CA GLY A 80 -7.54 -18.11 23.88
C GLY A 80 -8.40 -18.75 22.79
N GLU A 81 -7.98 -18.73 21.52
CA GLU A 81 -8.68 -19.35 20.40
C GLU A 81 -8.75 -20.88 20.55
N GLN A 82 -9.82 -21.47 20.02
CA GLN A 82 -9.99 -22.92 19.96
C GLN A 82 -10.29 -23.30 18.51
N PHE A 83 -9.79 -24.45 18.07
CA PHE A 83 -10.04 -24.96 16.73
C PHE A 83 -9.85 -26.47 16.67
N ILE A 84 -10.48 -27.12 15.70
CA ILE A 84 -10.28 -28.54 15.39
C ILE A 84 -9.33 -28.62 14.21
N ILE A 85 -8.29 -29.46 14.31
CA ILE A 85 -7.49 -29.87 13.16
C ILE A 85 -7.93 -31.26 12.76
N LYS A 86 -8.27 -31.44 11.48
CA LYS A 86 -8.63 -32.75 10.92
C LYS A 86 -7.98 -32.95 9.56
N GLY A 87 -7.93 -34.20 9.13
CA GLY A 87 -7.39 -34.58 7.83
C GLY A 87 -7.14 -36.08 7.77
N TYR A 88 -6.31 -36.48 6.82
CA TYR A 88 -5.93 -37.86 6.62
C TYR A 88 -4.42 -37.99 6.57
N TYR A 89 -3.92 -39.14 7.02
CA TYR A 89 -2.52 -39.51 6.86
C TYR A 89 -2.37 -40.91 6.28
N ARG A 90 -1.22 -41.16 5.67
CA ARG A 90 -0.77 -42.45 5.16
C ARG A 90 0.72 -42.57 5.42
N SER A 91 1.25 -43.77 5.58
CA SER A 91 2.69 -44.00 5.74
C SER A 91 3.18 -45.22 4.95
N GLN A 92 4.47 -45.23 4.63
CA GLN A 92 5.15 -46.32 3.95
C GLN A 92 6.63 -46.37 4.34
N GLY A 93 7.17 -47.56 4.57
CA GLY A 93 8.59 -47.78 4.83
C GLY A 93 8.80 -48.87 5.88
N ASP A 94 9.44 -49.97 5.50
CA ASP A 94 9.65 -51.11 6.40
C ASP A 94 10.63 -50.81 7.54
N ALA A 95 11.60 -49.93 7.28
CA ALA A 95 12.54 -49.44 8.27
C ALA A 95 12.03 -48.20 9.06
N MET A 96 10.76 -47.81 8.85
CA MET A 96 10.10 -46.80 9.68
C MET A 96 9.80 -47.41 11.05
N LYS A 97 10.22 -46.72 12.11
CA LYS A 97 9.98 -47.13 13.49
C LYS A 97 8.67 -46.55 14.03
N GLY A 98 8.22 -45.43 13.47
CA GLY A 98 6.97 -44.77 13.81
C GLY A 98 7.07 -43.26 13.60
N GLY A 99 6.04 -42.53 14.00
CA GLY A 99 5.99 -41.08 13.91
C GLY A 99 4.85 -40.50 14.74
N ALA A 100 4.78 -39.17 14.80
CA ALA A 100 3.73 -38.47 15.52
C ALA A 100 3.40 -37.15 14.83
N PHE A 101 2.14 -36.75 14.92
CA PHE A 101 1.65 -35.45 14.48
C PHE A 101 1.06 -34.68 15.66
N GLY A 102 1.38 -33.40 15.79
CA GLY A 102 0.87 -32.56 16.88
C GLY A 102 1.23 -31.09 16.77
N VAL A 103 0.87 -30.33 17.79
CA VAL A 103 0.97 -28.86 17.84
C VAL A 103 1.67 -28.40 19.11
N ILE A 104 2.55 -27.39 18.99
CA ILE A 104 3.08 -26.63 20.12
C ILE A 104 2.58 -25.19 20.01
N THR A 105 2.12 -24.62 21.13
CA THR A 105 1.76 -23.20 21.24
C THR A 105 2.94 -22.37 21.75
N LEU A 106 3.10 -21.15 21.23
CA LEU A 106 4.30 -20.32 21.41
C LEU A 106 3.92 -18.86 21.73
N THR A 107 4.75 -18.17 22.52
CA THR A 107 4.65 -16.72 22.71
C THR A 107 5.04 -15.94 21.45
N LYS A 108 4.85 -14.62 21.44
CA LYS A 108 5.38 -13.72 20.38
C LYS A 108 6.90 -13.81 20.20
N THR A 109 7.63 -14.23 21.24
CA THR A 109 9.09 -14.39 21.26
C THR A 109 9.53 -15.84 21.07
N TRP A 110 8.67 -16.72 20.50
CA TRP A 110 8.97 -18.13 20.19
C TRP A 110 9.25 -19.02 21.41
N GLN A 111 8.79 -18.64 22.60
CA GLN A 111 8.91 -19.49 23.79
C GLN A 111 7.71 -20.47 23.87
N PRO A 112 7.92 -21.77 24.10
CA PRO A 112 6.83 -22.74 24.26
C PRO A 112 5.92 -22.41 25.44
N VAL A 113 4.61 -22.60 25.25
CA VAL A 113 3.56 -22.39 26.25
C VAL A 113 2.53 -23.49 26.10
N GLY A 114 2.04 -24.08 27.19
CA GLY A 114 0.94 -25.05 27.14
C GLY A 114 1.30 -26.46 26.65
N GLY A 115 2.57 -26.73 26.35
CA GLY A 115 3.08 -28.07 26.03
C GLY A 115 2.71 -28.60 24.63
N TRP A 116 3.05 -29.88 24.39
CA TRP A 116 2.74 -30.61 23.15
C TRP A 116 1.29 -31.10 23.17
N GLN A 117 0.51 -30.67 22.18
CA GLN A 117 -0.85 -31.15 21.93
C GLN A 117 -0.82 -32.22 20.84
N HIS A 118 -0.86 -33.50 21.25
CA HIS A 118 -0.82 -34.66 20.36
C HIS A 118 -2.10 -34.78 19.51
N ILE A 119 -1.94 -34.92 18.19
CA ILE A 119 -3.02 -35.15 17.21
C ILE A 119 -3.15 -36.63 16.86
N SER A 120 -2.06 -37.27 16.41
CA SER A 120 -2.10 -38.67 15.98
C SER A 120 -0.74 -39.36 16.07
N ASN A 121 -0.75 -40.68 16.31
CA ASN A 121 0.41 -41.54 16.14
C ASN A 121 0.45 -42.03 14.70
N ILE A 122 1.62 -41.99 14.09
CA ILE A 122 1.85 -42.50 12.73
C ILE A 122 2.57 -43.84 12.85
N TYR A 123 1.88 -44.91 12.49
CA TYR A 123 2.46 -46.25 12.50
C TYR A 123 3.12 -46.55 11.16
N LYS A 124 4.10 -47.46 11.14
CA LYS A 124 4.74 -47.90 9.89
C LYS A 124 3.75 -48.63 8.97
N ASN A 125 3.95 -48.51 7.66
CA ASN A 125 3.20 -49.21 6.62
C ASN A 125 1.66 -49.10 6.70
N GLN A 126 1.15 -47.95 7.10
CA GLN A 126 -0.28 -47.66 6.96
C GLN A 126 -0.57 -47.18 5.55
N THR A 127 -0.66 -48.13 4.62
CA THR A 127 -0.86 -47.88 3.19
C THR A 127 -2.25 -47.37 2.83
N GLY A 128 -3.25 -47.57 3.71
CA GLY A 128 -4.58 -46.95 3.60
C GLY A 128 -4.66 -45.62 4.34
N TRP A 129 -5.41 -44.66 3.79
CA TRP A 129 -5.63 -43.34 4.41
C TRP A 129 -6.39 -43.45 5.73
N LYS A 130 -5.79 -42.94 6.81
CA LYS A 130 -6.37 -42.87 8.15
C LYS A 130 -6.79 -41.46 8.50
N ALA A 131 -8.04 -41.28 8.90
CA ALA A 131 -8.55 -39.99 9.36
C ALA A 131 -8.01 -39.64 10.74
N PHE A 132 -7.84 -38.35 11.01
CA PHE A 132 -7.63 -37.81 12.35
C PHE A 132 -8.48 -36.55 12.55
N SER A 133 -8.83 -36.27 13.80
CA SER A 133 -9.49 -35.04 14.21
C SER A 133 -9.11 -34.73 15.66
N LYS A 134 -8.66 -33.52 15.94
CA LYS A 134 -8.21 -33.11 17.26
C LYS A 134 -8.61 -31.68 17.59
N HIS A 135 -9.21 -31.51 18.76
CA HIS A 135 -9.46 -30.21 19.37
C HIS A 135 -8.15 -29.62 19.92
N ILE A 136 -7.82 -28.40 19.51
CA ILE A 136 -6.63 -27.65 19.91
C ILE A 136 -7.07 -26.40 20.68
N ARG A 137 -6.41 -26.14 21.81
CA ARG A 137 -6.66 -24.97 22.65
C ARG A 137 -5.43 -24.08 22.69
N VAL A 138 -5.59 -22.80 22.35
CA VAL A 138 -4.51 -21.81 22.42
C VAL A 138 -4.49 -21.16 23.81
N PRO A 139 -3.40 -21.27 24.59
CA PRO A 139 -3.29 -20.58 25.87
C PRO A 139 -3.46 -19.05 25.75
N PRO A 140 -3.99 -18.35 26.77
CA PRO A 140 -4.20 -16.88 26.74
C PRO A 140 -2.94 -16.03 26.51
N ASN A 141 -1.75 -16.60 26.70
CA ASN A 141 -0.44 -15.97 26.48
C ASN A 141 0.27 -16.48 25.21
N ALA A 142 -0.30 -17.46 24.50
CA ALA A 142 0.21 -17.94 23.23
C ALA A 142 -0.33 -17.11 22.06
N HIS A 143 0.54 -16.80 21.10
CA HIS A 143 0.23 -15.98 19.93
C HIS A 143 0.59 -16.69 18.61
N ARG A 144 1.21 -17.87 18.71
CA ARG A 144 1.70 -18.67 17.60
C ARG A 144 1.48 -20.14 17.86
N ILE A 145 1.37 -20.91 16.79
CA ILE A 145 1.42 -22.37 16.81
C ILE A 145 2.53 -22.89 15.89
N MET A 146 3.00 -24.09 16.21
CA MET A 146 3.91 -24.87 15.40
C MET A 146 3.35 -26.29 15.27
N LEU A 147 2.88 -26.62 14.07
CA LEU A 147 2.47 -27.95 13.67
C LEU A 147 3.72 -28.75 13.31
N ILE A 148 3.85 -29.95 13.86
CA ILE A 148 5.04 -30.79 13.70
C ILE A 148 4.59 -32.20 13.35
N LEU A 149 5.04 -32.68 12.19
CA LEU A 149 4.99 -34.08 11.81
C LEU A 149 6.39 -34.66 11.98
N VAL A 150 6.54 -35.68 12.82
CA VAL A 150 7.81 -36.35 13.11
C VAL A 150 7.78 -37.77 12.59
N VAL A 151 8.88 -38.22 11.98
CA VAL A 151 9.10 -39.59 11.52
C VAL A 151 10.43 -40.11 12.08
N GLN A 152 10.42 -41.36 12.54
CA GLN A 152 11.59 -42.09 13.01
C GLN A 152 11.85 -43.29 12.10
N GLY A 153 13.11 -43.50 11.73
CA GLY A 153 13.53 -44.47 10.73
C GLY A 153 13.25 -44.01 9.29
N GLN A 154 13.58 -44.88 8.33
CA GLN A 154 13.46 -44.58 6.90
C GLN A 154 12.03 -44.82 6.44
N GLY A 155 11.42 -43.83 5.78
CA GLY A 155 10.07 -43.96 5.27
C GLY A 155 9.44 -42.64 4.86
N LYS A 156 8.23 -42.73 4.35
CA LYS A 156 7.40 -41.61 3.88
C LYS A 156 6.11 -41.53 4.67
N VAL A 157 5.69 -40.31 4.96
CA VAL A 157 4.38 -40.01 5.53
C VAL A 157 3.71 -38.93 4.70
N TRP A 158 2.46 -39.17 4.31
CA TRP A 158 1.64 -38.21 3.60
C TRP A 158 0.57 -37.64 4.51
N LEU A 159 0.30 -36.34 4.37
CA LEU A 159 -0.87 -35.66 4.93
C LEU A 159 -1.73 -35.13 3.78
N ASP A 160 -3.04 -35.36 3.88
CA ASP A 160 -4.02 -34.89 2.91
C ASP A 160 -5.29 -34.37 3.59
N GLU A 161 -6.02 -33.50 2.90
CA GLU A 161 -7.22 -32.79 3.36
C GLU A 161 -7.05 -32.15 4.75
N LEU A 162 -5.84 -31.71 5.07
CA LEU A 162 -5.54 -31.04 6.32
C LEU A 162 -6.35 -29.74 6.39
N SER A 163 -7.28 -29.67 7.33
CA SER A 163 -8.17 -28.53 7.52
C SER A 163 -8.22 -28.12 8.98
N VAL A 164 -8.44 -26.83 9.19
CA VAL A 164 -8.65 -26.22 10.51
C VAL A 164 -10.06 -25.68 10.56
N GLU A 165 -10.84 -26.13 11.53
CA GLU A 165 -12.17 -25.65 11.82
C GLU A 165 -12.14 -24.83 13.10
N ASN A 166 -12.22 -23.51 12.99
CA ASN A 166 -12.22 -22.64 14.15
C ASN A 166 -13.47 -22.87 15.01
N LEU A 167 -13.23 -23.19 16.28
CA LEU A 167 -14.23 -23.21 17.35
C LEU A 167 -14.25 -21.81 17.97
N GLU A 168 -14.88 -20.90 17.23
CA GLU A 168 -15.16 -19.49 17.57
C GLU A 168 -13.96 -18.54 17.80
N GLY A 169 -13.89 -17.46 17.00
CA GLY A 169 -13.12 -16.27 17.37
C GLY A 169 -12.47 -15.42 16.27
N GLY A 170 -12.35 -15.90 15.04
CA GLY A 170 -11.66 -15.19 13.94
C GLY A 170 -12.59 -14.45 12.97
N ALA A 171 -12.22 -13.22 12.58
CA ALA A 171 -12.94 -12.30 11.69
C ALA A 171 -13.10 -12.75 10.20
N GLY A 172 -13.36 -14.04 9.98
CA GLY A 172 -13.61 -14.65 8.68
C GLY A 172 -14.33 -16.00 8.74
N ALA A 173 -14.61 -16.53 9.94
CA ALA A 173 -15.33 -17.78 10.14
C ALA A 173 -16.86 -17.60 10.02
N MET A 174 -17.54 -18.65 9.56
CA MET A 174 -19.00 -18.77 9.53
C MET A 174 -19.58 -18.52 10.92
N LEU A 175 -20.45 -17.53 11.07
CA LEU A 175 -21.10 -17.21 12.34
C LEU A 175 -22.36 -18.07 12.48
N PRO A 176 -22.51 -18.88 13.55
CA PRO A 176 -23.80 -19.44 13.93
C PRO A 176 -24.84 -18.34 14.13
N GLN A 177 -26.13 -18.65 13.92
CA GLN A 177 -27.26 -17.71 14.06
C GLN A 177 -27.25 -16.99 15.43
N GLU A 178 -26.84 -17.69 16.49
CA GLU A 178 -26.77 -17.21 17.88
C GLU A 178 -25.74 -16.09 18.07
N ASN A 179 -24.66 -16.08 17.27
CA ASN A 179 -23.62 -15.05 17.28
C ASN A 179 -23.99 -13.80 16.47
N MET A 180 -25.13 -13.80 15.76
CA MET A 180 -25.65 -12.63 15.04
C MET A 180 -26.31 -11.62 15.98
N ASN A 181 -26.83 -12.08 17.13
CA ASN A 181 -27.55 -11.24 18.10
C ASN A 181 -26.65 -10.21 18.81
N ARG A 182 -25.33 -10.41 18.81
CA ARG A 182 -24.37 -9.43 19.35
C ARG A 182 -24.21 -8.20 18.45
N TYR A 183 -24.58 -8.29 17.17
CA TYR A 183 -24.51 -7.17 16.25
C TYR A 183 -25.78 -6.34 16.34
N GLN A 184 -25.61 -5.09 16.76
CA GLN A 184 -26.67 -4.11 16.85
C GLN A 184 -26.51 -3.05 15.77
N GLY A 185 -27.64 -2.45 15.35
CA GLY A 185 -27.68 -1.44 14.31
C GLY A 185 -28.53 -1.85 13.10
N PRO A 186 -28.42 -1.10 11.98
CA PRO A 186 -29.25 -1.29 10.80
C PRO A 186 -29.02 -2.66 10.16
N VAL A 187 -30.06 -3.19 9.52
CA VAL A 187 -29.96 -4.35 8.63
C VAL A 187 -29.12 -4.02 7.38
N PRO A 188 -28.49 -5.00 6.73
CA PRO A 188 -27.75 -4.78 5.49
C PRO A 188 -28.59 -4.06 4.42
N LYS A 189 -27.92 -3.28 3.57
CA LYS A 189 -28.55 -2.58 2.45
C LYS A 189 -27.91 -2.95 1.13
N VAL A 190 -28.74 -3.05 0.08
CA VAL A 190 -28.28 -3.17 -1.30
C VAL A 190 -27.74 -1.83 -1.76
N ARG A 191 -26.49 -1.81 -2.24
CA ARG A 191 -25.89 -0.62 -2.87
C ARG A 191 -26.06 -0.61 -4.38
N ASN A 192 -26.04 -1.79 -4.99
CA ASN A 192 -26.17 -1.95 -6.43
C ASN A 192 -26.59 -3.38 -6.75
N VAL A 193 -27.39 -3.52 -7.81
CA VAL A 193 -27.63 -4.78 -8.50
C VAL A 193 -27.23 -4.57 -9.95
N ALA A 194 -26.54 -5.52 -10.57
CA ALA A 194 -26.17 -5.42 -11.99
C ALA A 194 -25.83 -6.78 -12.59
N LEU A 195 -26.01 -6.92 -13.91
CA LEU A 195 -25.45 -8.06 -14.62
C LEU A 195 -23.94 -7.94 -14.70
N VAL A 196 -23.26 -9.08 -14.57
CA VAL A 196 -21.85 -9.23 -14.92
C VAL A 196 -21.67 -10.19 -16.11
N ASN A 197 -22.74 -10.89 -16.46
CA ASN A 197 -22.97 -11.74 -17.63
C ASN A 197 -24.51 -11.90 -17.75
N PRO A 198 -25.10 -12.16 -18.94
CA PRO A 198 -26.54 -12.32 -19.11
C PRO A 198 -27.27 -13.25 -18.11
N ASN A 199 -26.60 -14.28 -17.56
CA ASN A 199 -27.15 -15.19 -16.55
C ASN A 199 -26.56 -15.00 -15.14
N MET A 200 -25.83 -13.90 -14.88
CA MET A 200 -25.17 -13.65 -13.61
C MET A 200 -25.48 -12.26 -13.07
N LEU A 201 -26.16 -12.22 -11.92
CA LEU A 201 -26.56 -10.99 -11.24
C LEU A 201 -25.65 -10.74 -10.03
N CYS A 202 -24.85 -9.68 -10.08
CA CYS A 202 -24.06 -9.22 -8.95
C CYS A 202 -24.88 -8.30 -8.05
N VAL A 203 -24.90 -8.59 -6.75
CA VAL A 203 -25.58 -7.85 -5.69
C VAL A 203 -24.53 -7.32 -4.72
N GLU A 204 -24.36 -6.00 -4.69
CA GLU A 204 -23.45 -5.32 -3.78
C GLU A 204 -24.16 -5.02 -2.47
N VAL A 205 -23.68 -5.57 -1.37
CA VAL A 205 -24.29 -5.43 -0.04
C VAL A 205 -23.35 -4.67 0.89
N LYS A 206 -23.90 -3.66 1.56
CA LYS A 206 -23.26 -2.96 2.68
C LYS A 206 -23.95 -3.37 3.97
N ALA A 207 -23.26 -4.19 4.76
CA ALA A 207 -23.74 -4.68 6.05
C ALA A 207 -23.47 -3.69 7.19
N PHE A 208 -22.34 -2.99 7.13
CA PHE A 208 -21.88 -2.11 8.20
C PHE A 208 -21.88 -0.65 7.75
N GLN A 209 -22.21 0.25 8.67
CA GLN A 209 -22.05 1.68 8.55
C GLN A 209 -20.94 2.15 9.49
N ARG A 210 -20.03 2.97 8.94
CA ARG A 210 -19.03 3.67 9.73
C ARG A 210 -19.65 4.86 10.45
N ILE A 211 -19.33 4.98 11.73
CA ILE A 211 -19.52 6.16 12.56
C ILE A 211 -18.14 6.80 12.67
N TRP A 212 -18.00 7.99 12.08
CA TRP A 212 -16.73 8.71 12.06
C TRP A 212 -16.35 9.16 13.47
N GLY A 213 -15.06 8.97 13.77
CA GLY A 213 -14.44 9.47 14.97
C GLY A 213 -14.44 10.99 15.05
N LYS A 214 -14.09 11.51 16.22
CA LYS A 214 -13.94 12.96 16.47
C LYS A 214 -12.69 13.22 17.28
N LEU A 215 -12.00 14.30 16.95
CA LEU A 215 -10.93 14.86 17.78
C LEU A 215 -11.47 16.13 18.44
N ILE A 216 -11.49 16.15 19.78
CA ILE A 216 -12.02 17.28 20.56
C ILE A 216 -11.07 17.61 21.71
N PRO A 217 -10.97 18.88 22.15
CA PRO A 217 -10.25 19.23 23.37
C PRO A 217 -10.76 18.38 24.55
N TYR A 218 -9.84 17.82 25.33
CA TYR A 218 -10.22 16.98 26.46
C TYR A 218 -10.55 17.85 27.68
N GLN A 219 -11.76 17.71 28.19
CA GLN A 219 -12.18 18.25 29.47
C GLN A 219 -12.49 17.09 30.41
N LYS A 220 -11.85 17.08 31.58
CA LYS A 220 -12.03 16.01 32.57
C LYS A 220 -13.48 15.96 33.04
N GLN A 221 -14.08 14.78 32.97
CA GLN A 221 -15.42 14.52 33.50
C GLN A 221 -15.35 13.62 34.74
N GLU A 222 -16.47 13.52 35.45
CA GLU A 222 -16.60 12.60 36.58
C GLU A 222 -16.34 11.16 36.11
N LYS A 223 -15.57 10.39 36.90
CA LYS A 223 -15.20 8.98 36.63
C LYS A 223 -14.38 8.78 35.36
N ASP A 224 -13.71 9.82 34.87
CA ASP A 224 -12.66 9.70 33.87
C ASP A 224 -11.37 9.12 34.48
N GLU A 225 -10.82 8.12 33.83
CA GLU A 225 -9.55 7.49 34.15
C GLU A 225 -8.69 7.39 32.88
N ILE A 226 -7.56 8.11 32.86
CA ILE A 226 -6.59 8.02 31.76
C ILE A 226 -5.57 6.95 32.13
N ARG A 227 -5.50 5.87 31.34
CA ARG A 227 -4.54 4.78 31.52
C ARG A 227 -3.45 4.86 30.47
N ILE A 228 -2.19 4.73 30.90
CA ILE A 228 -1.06 4.55 29.97
C ILE A 228 -1.02 3.06 29.59
N THR A 229 -1.36 2.75 28.35
CA THR A 229 -1.44 1.38 27.83
C THR A 229 -0.20 0.96 27.06
N LYS A 230 0.60 1.92 26.59
CA LYS A 230 1.86 1.66 25.88
C LYS A 230 2.92 2.69 26.24
N LYS A 231 4.11 2.20 26.57
CA LYS A 231 5.28 2.99 26.94
C LYS A 231 6.55 2.36 26.36
N ARG A 232 7.53 3.16 25.94
CA ARG A 232 8.88 2.68 25.60
C ARG A 232 9.69 2.38 26.86
N LYS A 233 10.80 1.67 26.68
CA LYS A 233 11.76 1.38 27.78
C LYS A 233 12.34 2.65 28.39
N ASP A 234 12.51 3.70 27.60
CA ASP A 234 13.10 4.98 28.01
C ASP A 234 12.16 5.89 28.81
N GLY A 235 10.88 5.56 28.97
CA GLY A 235 9.93 6.47 29.61
C GLY A 235 8.84 7.02 28.68
N THR A 236 9.05 7.00 27.37
CA THR A 236 8.18 7.69 26.42
C THR A 236 6.79 7.06 26.39
N ILE A 237 5.76 7.84 26.73
CA ILE A 237 4.36 7.43 26.64
C ILE A 237 3.96 7.38 25.16
N LEU A 238 3.56 6.20 24.68
CA LEU A 238 3.14 5.98 23.30
C LEU A 238 1.62 5.93 23.13
N GLU A 239 0.89 5.63 24.20
CA GLU A 239 -0.56 5.53 24.15
C GLU A 239 -1.16 5.84 25.52
N ARG A 240 -2.13 6.76 25.54
CA ARG A 240 -3.02 7.05 26.67
C ARG A 240 -4.44 6.70 26.24
N VAL A 241 -5.16 5.95 27.04
CA VAL A 241 -6.54 5.54 26.77
C VAL A 241 -7.44 6.12 27.84
N LEU A 242 -8.50 6.82 27.42
CA LEU A 242 -9.54 7.30 28.33
C LEU A 242 -10.55 6.18 28.58
N TYR A 243 -10.75 5.86 29.86
CA TYR A 243 -11.87 5.08 30.35
C TYR A 243 -12.84 6.00 31.10
N ARG A 244 -14.13 5.83 30.87
CA ARG A 244 -15.20 6.50 31.62
C ARG A 244 -16.17 5.45 32.10
N ASN A 245 -16.46 5.43 33.41
CA ASN A 245 -17.30 4.38 34.01
C ASN A 245 -16.80 2.96 33.67
N GLY A 246 -15.48 2.76 33.67
CA GLY A 246 -14.84 1.47 33.33
C GLY A 246 -14.88 1.08 31.84
N LYS A 247 -15.44 1.90 30.95
CA LYS A 247 -15.51 1.62 29.50
C LYS A 247 -14.54 2.50 28.72
N LYS A 248 -13.85 1.92 27.73
CA LYS A 248 -12.98 2.67 26.80
C LYS A 248 -13.81 3.70 26.01
N VAL A 249 -13.42 4.97 26.08
CA VAL A 249 -14.04 6.07 25.33
C VAL A 249 -13.26 6.34 24.04
N GLY A 250 -11.94 6.49 24.14
CA GLY A 250 -11.05 6.86 23.05
C GLY A 250 -9.59 6.98 23.50
N LEU A 251 -8.76 7.56 22.65
CA LEU A 251 -7.35 7.85 22.94
C LEU A 251 -7.21 9.29 23.45
N ILE A 252 -6.32 9.51 24.40
CA ILE A 252 -5.89 10.86 24.79
C ILE A 252 -4.59 11.15 24.06
N VAL A 253 -4.58 12.20 23.25
CA VAL A 253 -3.45 12.62 22.40
C VAL A 253 -3.05 14.06 22.72
N GLY A 254 -1.87 14.49 22.27
CA GLY A 254 -1.35 15.83 22.54
C GLY A 254 -0.37 15.90 23.71
N PRO A 255 0.34 17.04 23.83
CA PRO A 255 1.21 17.31 24.95
C PRO A 255 0.40 17.46 26.25
N ASP A 256 1.05 17.32 27.41
CA ASP A 256 0.37 17.23 28.72
C ASP A 256 -0.46 18.47 29.08
N ASP A 257 -0.14 19.63 28.51
CA ASP A 257 -0.83 20.90 28.66
C ASP A 257 -1.89 21.18 27.58
N ASN A 258 -2.00 20.34 26.55
CA ASN A 258 -2.96 20.51 25.45
C ASN A 258 -3.59 19.17 25.00
N LEU A 259 -4.18 18.46 25.96
CA LEU A 259 -4.77 17.14 25.73
C LEU A 259 -6.05 17.21 24.90
N HIS A 260 -6.17 16.28 23.95
CA HIS A 260 -7.36 16.07 23.15
C HIS A 260 -7.84 14.62 23.27
N LEU A 261 -9.16 14.43 23.24
CA LEU A 261 -9.79 13.12 23.12
C LEU A 261 -10.01 12.81 21.65
N ASN A 262 -9.29 11.80 21.16
CA ASN A 262 -9.56 11.16 19.88
C ASN A 262 -10.54 9.99 20.10
N ILE A 263 -11.78 10.22 19.72
CA ILE A 263 -12.81 9.18 19.64
C ILE A 263 -12.58 8.43 18.32
N GLU A 264 -12.22 7.17 18.41
CA GLU A 264 -11.92 6.33 17.24
C GLU A 264 -13.15 6.09 16.36
N ASP A 265 -12.93 5.88 15.05
CA ASP A 265 -13.95 5.37 14.14
C ASP A 265 -14.58 4.08 14.69
N ARG A 266 -15.90 3.95 14.55
CA ARG A 266 -16.65 2.75 14.94
C ARG A 266 -17.48 2.24 13.77
N VAL A 267 -17.90 0.98 13.87
CA VAL A 267 -18.83 0.37 12.91
C VAL A 267 -20.07 -0.12 13.63
N THR A 268 -21.23 0.05 13.00
CA THR A 268 -22.52 -0.47 13.46
C THR A 268 -23.23 -1.16 12.30
N GLY A 269 -24.13 -2.10 12.59
CA GLY A 269 -24.87 -2.84 11.57
C GLY A 269 -24.82 -4.34 11.79
N ARG A 270 -25.74 -5.04 11.15
CA ARG A 270 -25.87 -6.50 11.22
C ARG A 270 -25.26 -7.13 9.96
N PRO A 271 -24.39 -8.15 10.05
CA PRO A 271 -23.92 -8.86 8.86
C PRO A 271 -25.04 -9.70 8.23
N LEU A 272 -24.90 -10.08 6.95
CA LEU A 272 -25.65 -11.23 6.43
C LEU A 272 -25.04 -12.52 7.00
N ASN A 273 -25.86 -13.49 7.38
CA ASN A 273 -25.38 -14.83 7.69
C ASN A 273 -24.76 -15.41 6.41
N ARG A 274 -23.44 -15.55 6.42
CA ARG A 274 -22.66 -15.94 5.24
C ARG A 274 -22.99 -17.36 4.78
N SER A 275 -23.21 -18.29 5.70
CA SER A 275 -23.54 -19.69 5.38
C SER A 275 -24.88 -19.81 4.69
N LEU A 276 -25.85 -18.96 5.06
CA LEU A 276 -27.12 -18.85 4.37
C LEU A 276 -26.96 -18.06 3.05
N ALA A 277 -26.21 -16.95 3.05
CA ALA A 277 -26.06 -16.12 1.87
C ALA A 277 -25.27 -16.80 0.73
N LEU A 278 -24.52 -17.88 0.99
CA LEU A 278 -23.87 -18.70 -0.05
C LEU A 278 -24.74 -19.85 -0.56
N LYS A 279 -25.91 -20.07 0.05
CA LYS A 279 -26.86 -21.11 -0.33
C LYS A 279 -27.84 -20.58 -1.38
N PRO A 280 -27.90 -21.16 -2.60
CA PRO A 280 -28.79 -20.68 -3.66
C PRO A 280 -30.27 -20.62 -3.24
N GLU A 281 -30.71 -21.56 -2.41
CA GLU A 281 -32.08 -21.64 -1.89
C GLU A 281 -32.49 -20.43 -1.04
N THR A 282 -31.53 -19.71 -0.46
CA THR A 282 -31.77 -18.51 0.36
C THR A 282 -32.22 -17.32 -0.46
N TRP A 283 -31.82 -17.26 -1.74
CA TRP A 283 -32.12 -16.13 -2.62
C TRP A 283 -33.32 -16.44 -3.50
N THR A 284 -34.19 -15.46 -3.72
CA THR A 284 -35.29 -15.59 -4.69
C THR A 284 -35.40 -14.32 -5.51
N LEU A 285 -35.40 -14.46 -6.83
CA LEU A 285 -35.75 -13.37 -7.73
C LEU A 285 -37.20 -13.57 -8.19
N VAL A 286 -38.05 -12.57 -8.06
CA VAL A 286 -39.45 -12.61 -8.52
C VAL A 286 -39.59 -11.66 -9.70
N ASP A 287 -39.99 -12.16 -10.86
CA ASP A 287 -40.20 -11.33 -12.05
C ASP A 287 -41.54 -10.58 -12.02
N ALA A 288 -41.78 -9.74 -13.04
CA ALA A 288 -43.00 -8.94 -13.16
C ALA A 288 -44.30 -9.77 -13.20
N ASN A 289 -44.22 -11.06 -13.58
CA ASN A 289 -45.36 -11.98 -13.63
C ASN A 289 -45.52 -12.79 -12.33
N GLY A 290 -44.71 -12.52 -11.30
CA GLY A 290 -44.73 -13.26 -10.05
C GLY A 290 -43.97 -14.59 -10.10
N LYS A 291 -43.30 -14.93 -11.21
CA LYS A 291 -42.52 -16.17 -11.31
C LYS A 291 -41.31 -16.08 -10.40
N ARG A 292 -41.15 -17.09 -9.54
CA ARG A 292 -40.02 -17.21 -8.61
C ARG A 292 -38.87 -17.95 -9.30
N ILE A 293 -37.72 -17.30 -9.39
CA ILE A 293 -36.50 -17.77 -10.04
C ILE A 293 -35.43 -17.92 -8.96
N LYS A 294 -34.83 -19.11 -8.88
CA LYS A 294 -33.73 -19.42 -7.95
C LYS A 294 -32.39 -19.43 -8.70
N PRO A 295 -31.31 -18.87 -8.13
CA PRO A 295 -29.99 -19.13 -8.66
C PRO A 295 -29.63 -20.61 -8.51
N SER A 296 -28.75 -21.11 -9.37
CA SER A 296 -28.15 -22.44 -9.23
C SER A 296 -26.96 -22.41 -8.28
N ARG A 297 -26.24 -21.28 -8.22
CA ARG A 297 -25.02 -21.09 -7.44
C ARG A 297 -24.92 -19.65 -6.95
N VAL A 298 -24.20 -19.44 -5.85
CA VAL A 298 -23.92 -18.11 -5.31
C VAL A 298 -22.44 -17.99 -4.99
N SER A 299 -21.79 -16.97 -5.52
CA SER A 299 -20.40 -16.64 -5.20
C SER A 299 -20.31 -15.47 -4.23
N LEU A 300 -19.16 -15.34 -3.57
CA LEU A 300 -18.85 -14.19 -2.72
C LEU A 300 -17.46 -13.63 -3.04
N LYS A 301 -17.42 -12.34 -3.34
CA LYS A 301 -16.21 -11.50 -3.31
C LYS A 301 -16.32 -10.49 -2.19
N GLN A 302 -15.24 -10.28 -1.45
CA GLN A 302 -15.18 -9.27 -0.40
C GLN A 302 -13.95 -8.38 -0.55
N LYS A 303 -14.10 -7.11 -0.17
CA LYS A 303 -13.01 -6.14 -0.10
C LYS A 303 -12.99 -5.54 1.32
N PRO A 304 -11.87 -5.64 2.05
CA PRO A 304 -11.73 -4.95 3.33
C PRO A 304 -11.72 -3.42 3.13
N LEU A 305 -12.34 -2.68 4.04
CA LEU A 305 -12.38 -1.21 4.02
C LEU A 305 -11.57 -0.61 5.19
N GLY A 306 -10.26 -0.40 4.97
CA GLY A 306 -9.43 0.49 5.80
C GLY A 306 -9.32 0.16 7.30
N ARG A 307 -8.86 1.15 8.08
CA ARG A 307 -8.44 1.02 9.50
C ARG A 307 -9.56 0.91 10.56
N ALA A 308 -10.84 1.16 10.24
CA ALA A 308 -11.94 1.21 11.22
C ALA A 308 -12.44 -0.17 11.72
N GLY A 309 -11.57 -1.17 11.72
CA GLY A 309 -11.84 -2.51 12.24
C GLY A 309 -11.88 -3.60 11.15
N LYS A 310 -11.53 -4.83 11.54
CA LYS A 310 -11.52 -6.03 10.67
C LYS A 310 -12.92 -6.40 10.10
N GLN A 311 -13.97 -5.73 10.56
CA GLN A 311 -15.38 -6.06 10.31
C GLN A 311 -15.99 -5.28 9.13
N GLU A 312 -15.52 -4.07 8.79
CA GLU A 312 -16.08 -3.33 7.66
C GLU A 312 -15.60 -3.93 6.34
N ARG A 313 -16.54 -4.50 5.58
CA ARG A 313 -16.30 -5.11 4.28
C ARG A 313 -17.39 -4.73 3.30
N LEU A 314 -16.98 -4.46 2.06
CA LEU A 314 -17.92 -4.52 0.94
C LEU A 314 -18.02 -5.98 0.50
N SER A 315 -19.25 -6.45 0.30
CA SER A 315 -19.54 -7.81 -0.15
C SER A 315 -20.28 -7.76 -1.47
N TRP A 316 -19.82 -8.55 -2.44
CA TRP A 316 -20.46 -8.79 -3.73
C TRP A 316 -20.91 -10.24 -3.75
N TYR A 317 -22.21 -10.46 -3.82
CA TYR A 317 -22.79 -11.78 -4.04
C TYR A 317 -23.15 -11.91 -5.52
N THR A 318 -22.58 -12.89 -6.22
CA THR A 318 -22.97 -13.13 -7.62
C THR A 318 -23.93 -14.30 -7.65
N LEU A 319 -25.18 -14.03 -8.02
CA LEU A 319 -26.23 -15.03 -8.21
C LEU A 319 -26.12 -15.55 -9.64
N ILE A 320 -25.83 -16.84 -9.79
CA ILE A 320 -25.63 -17.48 -11.09
C ILE A 320 -26.89 -18.28 -11.43
N PHE A 321 -27.48 -18.02 -12.60
CA PHE A 321 -28.71 -18.66 -13.06
C PHE A 321 -28.43 -19.64 -14.21
N LYS A 322 -29.29 -20.65 -14.37
CA LYS A 322 -29.17 -21.63 -15.47
C LYS A 322 -29.36 -21.02 -16.86
N HIS A 323 -30.18 -19.97 -16.94
CA HIS A 323 -30.51 -19.29 -18.19
C HIS A 323 -30.35 -17.78 -18.03
N PRO A 324 -30.12 -17.04 -19.13
CA PRO A 324 -30.15 -15.59 -19.12
C PRO A 324 -31.44 -15.03 -18.51
N LEU A 325 -31.31 -13.91 -17.80
CA LEU A 325 -32.46 -13.20 -17.24
C LEU A 325 -33.05 -12.25 -18.29
N PRO A 326 -34.37 -12.26 -18.52
CA PRO A 326 -34.99 -11.26 -19.39
C PRO A 326 -34.79 -9.84 -18.86
N VAL A 327 -34.37 -8.94 -19.74
CA VAL A 327 -34.04 -7.54 -19.42
C VAL A 327 -35.25 -6.63 -19.63
N ASP A 328 -35.10 -5.38 -19.23
CA ASP A 328 -36.08 -4.28 -19.36
C ASP A 328 -37.42 -4.56 -18.66
N GLN A 329 -37.38 -5.33 -17.58
CA GLN A 329 -38.51 -5.60 -16.69
C GLN A 329 -38.15 -5.44 -15.21
N GLU A 330 -39.17 -5.32 -14.38
CA GLU A 330 -39.01 -5.25 -12.93
C GLU A 330 -38.77 -6.62 -12.30
N TYR A 331 -37.98 -6.59 -11.23
CA TYR A 331 -37.73 -7.72 -10.36
C TYR A 331 -37.79 -7.31 -8.90
N VAL A 332 -38.19 -8.26 -8.05
CA VAL A 332 -38.02 -8.18 -6.60
C VAL A 332 -37.03 -9.27 -6.18
N LEU A 333 -35.89 -8.85 -5.65
CA LEU A 333 -34.89 -9.74 -5.05
C LEU A 333 -35.19 -9.90 -3.56
N ASP A 334 -35.50 -11.13 -3.15
CA ASP A 334 -35.61 -11.57 -1.76
C ASP A 334 -34.33 -12.27 -1.33
N PHE A 335 -33.78 -11.82 -0.21
CA PHE A 335 -32.50 -12.27 0.35
C PHE A 335 -32.66 -13.45 1.31
N GLY A 336 -33.90 -13.80 1.68
CA GLY A 336 -34.21 -14.87 2.65
C GLY A 336 -33.73 -14.57 4.08
N GLN A 337 -33.28 -13.33 4.35
CA GLN A 337 -32.71 -12.92 5.63
C GLN A 337 -33.23 -11.53 6.01
N TYR A 338 -33.55 -11.34 7.29
CA TYR A 338 -34.02 -10.06 7.85
C TYR A 338 -35.26 -9.46 7.15
N GLY A 339 -36.04 -10.27 6.41
CA GLY A 339 -37.14 -9.77 5.57
C GLY A 339 -36.68 -8.81 4.47
N MET A 340 -35.39 -8.85 4.10
CA MET A 340 -34.84 -7.94 3.11
C MET A 340 -35.35 -8.30 1.72
N THR A 341 -35.95 -7.30 1.08
CA THR A 341 -36.28 -7.33 -0.33
C THR A 341 -35.71 -6.10 -1.02
N HIS A 342 -35.45 -6.20 -2.32
CA HIS A 342 -34.98 -5.10 -3.14
C HIS A 342 -35.66 -5.14 -4.51
N ARG A 343 -36.46 -4.12 -4.80
CA ARG A 343 -37.10 -3.92 -6.10
C ARG A 343 -36.15 -3.14 -7.02
N PHE A 344 -35.98 -3.61 -8.24
CA PHE A 344 -35.18 -2.93 -9.27
C PHE A 344 -35.66 -3.31 -10.66
N THR A 345 -35.39 -2.45 -11.65
CA THR A 345 -35.59 -2.78 -13.07
C THR A 345 -34.28 -3.31 -13.64
N LEU A 346 -34.29 -4.50 -14.23
CA LEU A 346 -33.12 -5.09 -14.89
C LEU A 346 -32.93 -4.49 -16.29
N ALA A 347 -32.45 -3.25 -16.37
CA ALA A 347 -32.20 -2.54 -17.62
C ALA A 347 -30.69 -2.30 -17.81
N PRO A 348 -29.93 -3.21 -18.46
CA PRO A 348 -28.46 -3.13 -18.55
C PRO A 348 -27.96 -1.77 -19.08
N ARG A 349 -28.64 -1.20 -20.07
CA ARG A 349 -28.29 0.10 -20.67
C ARG A 349 -28.35 1.27 -19.67
N ARG A 350 -29.00 1.10 -18.52
CA ARG A 350 -29.17 2.09 -17.46
C ARG A 350 -28.52 1.66 -16.14
N MET A 351 -27.96 0.46 -16.05
CA MET A 351 -27.41 -0.12 -14.81
C MET A 351 -25.91 -0.19 -14.86
N ARG A 352 -25.24 0.19 -13.76
CA ARG A 352 -23.79 0.11 -13.68
C ARG A 352 -23.32 -1.30 -13.30
N SER A 353 -22.55 -1.92 -14.19
CA SER A 353 -21.91 -3.21 -13.94
C SER A 353 -20.53 -3.05 -13.29
N PRO A 354 -20.21 -3.82 -12.23
CA PRO A 354 -18.86 -3.87 -11.67
C PRO A 354 -17.85 -4.63 -12.56
N ALA A 355 -18.31 -5.23 -13.67
CA ALA A 355 -17.43 -5.88 -14.64
C ALA A 355 -16.78 -4.90 -15.63
N ILE A 356 -17.29 -3.65 -15.70
CA ILE A 356 -16.84 -2.66 -16.67
C ILE A 356 -16.02 -1.58 -15.96
N HIS A 357 -14.78 -1.44 -16.37
CA HIS A 357 -13.80 -0.53 -15.77
C HIS A 357 -13.44 0.58 -16.77
N ILE A 358 -13.43 1.82 -16.29
CA ILE A 358 -13.12 3.00 -17.09
C ILE A 358 -12.29 3.98 -16.25
N SER A 359 -11.50 4.84 -16.88
CA SER A 359 -10.86 5.95 -16.16
C SER A 359 -11.92 6.91 -15.62
N HIS A 360 -11.99 7.07 -14.30
CA HIS A 360 -12.90 8.02 -13.66
C HIS A 360 -12.43 9.48 -13.78
N VAL A 361 -11.16 9.69 -14.14
CA VAL A 361 -10.62 11.02 -14.50
C VAL A 361 -11.21 11.48 -15.84
N GLY A 362 -11.51 10.54 -16.73
CA GLY A 362 -11.91 10.82 -18.11
C GLY A 362 -10.74 10.74 -19.08
N TYR A 363 -10.93 11.38 -20.25
CA TYR A 363 -9.99 11.41 -21.37
C TYR A 363 -10.03 12.78 -22.03
N ARG A 364 -8.96 13.20 -22.70
CA ARG A 364 -9.03 14.34 -23.62
C ARG A 364 -9.46 13.92 -25.02
N PRO A 365 -10.10 14.79 -25.80
CA PRO A 365 -10.40 14.55 -27.21
C PRO A 365 -9.18 14.04 -28.02
N ASP A 366 -8.02 14.62 -27.74
CA ASP A 366 -6.73 14.39 -28.41
C ASP A 366 -5.88 13.30 -27.74
N ASP A 367 -6.36 12.63 -26.69
CA ASP A 367 -5.61 11.51 -26.10
C ASP A 367 -5.37 10.43 -27.17
N PRO A 368 -4.12 9.93 -27.30
CA PRO A 368 -3.78 8.93 -28.30
C PRO A 368 -4.47 7.59 -28.04
N VAL A 369 -4.90 7.36 -26.79
CA VAL A 369 -5.59 6.14 -26.37
C VAL A 369 -6.76 6.46 -25.44
N LYS A 370 -7.91 5.84 -25.69
CA LYS A 370 -9.09 5.91 -24.82
C LYS A 370 -9.66 4.51 -24.66
N TYR A 371 -9.43 3.93 -23.48
CA TYR A 371 -9.66 2.52 -23.22
C TYR A 371 -10.60 2.31 -22.04
N GLY A 372 -11.59 1.45 -22.22
CA GLY A 372 -12.30 0.78 -21.15
C GLY A 372 -11.93 -0.70 -21.10
N PHE A 373 -12.29 -1.37 -20.02
CA PHE A 373 -12.00 -2.78 -19.83
C PHE A 373 -13.22 -3.55 -19.35
N LEU A 374 -13.35 -4.78 -19.81
CA LEU A 374 -14.30 -5.76 -19.31
C LEU A 374 -13.52 -6.90 -18.63
N SER A 375 -13.77 -7.09 -17.34
CA SER A 375 -13.26 -8.21 -16.56
C SER A 375 -14.02 -8.35 -15.24
N TYR A 376 -14.22 -9.57 -14.78
CA TYR A 376 -14.87 -9.81 -13.50
C TYR A 376 -14.34 -11.05 -12.78
N TRP A 377 -13.97 -10.86 -11.52
CA TRP A 377 -13.61 -11.93 -10.58
C TRP A 377 -14.73 -12.08 -9.55
N MET A 378 -15.33 -13.26 -9.47
CA MET A 378 -16.46 -13.59 -8.61
C MET A 378 -16.05 -13.90 -7.16
N GLY A 379 -14.76 -13.95 -6.84
CA GLY A 379 -14.31 -14.38 -5.53
C GLY A 379 -14.25 -15.91 -5.46
N THR A 380 -15.14 -16.51 -4.68
CA THR A 380 -15.15 -17.97 -4.44
C THR A 380 -15.39 -18.82 -5.70
N GLU A 381 -15.83 -18.23 -6.80
CA GLU A 381 -16.16 -18.92 -8.07
C GLU A 381 -15.22 -18.59 -9.23
N GLY A 382 -14.13 -17.88 -8.96
CA GLY A 382 -13.14 -17.61 -9.99
C GLY A 382 -13.49 -16.49 -10.97
N ALA A 383 -12.90 -16.54 -12.16
CA ALA A 383 -13.09 -15.55 -13.22
C ALA A 383 -14.38 -15.80 -14.01
N VAL A 384 -15.05 -14.73 -14.42
CA VAL A 384 -16.00 -14.79 -15.53
C VAL A 384 -15.23 -14.71 -16.84
N SER A 385 -15.53 -15.63 -17.76
CA SER A 385 -15.05 -15.58 -19.13
C SER A 385 -16.12 -14.95 -20.03
N TYR A 386 -15.67 -14.20 -21.02
CA TYR A 386 -16.52 -13.52 -21.99
C TYR A 386 -16.15 -14.02 -23.39
N GLU A 387 -17.07 -13.89 -24.34
CA GLU A 387 -16.72 -14.08 -25.73
C GLU A 387 -15.90 -12.87 -26.20
N GLU A 388 -14.94 -13.12 -27.09
CA GLU A 388 -14.25 -12.03 -27.79
C GLU A 388 -15.20 -11.43 -28.84
N GLY A 389 -15.09 -10.13 -29.11
CA GLY A 389 -15.94 -9.47 -30.11
C GLY A 389 -17.35 -9.09 -29.62
N LEU A 390 -17.58 -9.03 -28.30
CA LEU A 390 -18.81 -8.47 -27.74
C LEU A 390 -18.97 -7.01 -28.17
N SER A 391 -20.20 -6.62 -28.51
CA SER A 391 -20.54 -5.24 -28.85
C SER A 391 -20.42 -4.34 -27.61
N PHE A 392 -19.72 -3.21 -27.75
CA PHE A 392 -19.79 -2.11 -26.80
C PHE A 392 -20.21 -0.82 -27.48
N GLU A 393 -20.80 0.08 -26.70
CA GLU A 393 -21.24 1.40 -27.14
C GLU A 393 -20.70 2.48 -26.19
N ILE A 394 -20.42 3.67 -26.72
CA ILE A 394 -20.34 4.88 -25.90
C ILE A 394 -21.69 5.57 -25.97
N LEU A 395 -22.28 5.84 -24.81
CA LEU A 395 -23.58 6.48 -24.68
C LEU A 395 -23.42 7.84 -24.03
N GLN A 396 -24.19 8.83 -24.49
CA GLN A 396 -24.41 10.05 -23.72
C GLN A 396 -24.93 9.70 -22.33
N ALA A 397 -24.33 10.28 -21.28
CA ALA A 397 -24.61 9.89 -19.90
C ALA A 397 -26.07 10.11 -19.50
N ASP A 398 -26.70 11.18 -20.01
CA ASP A 398 -28.06 11.58 -19.63
C ASP A 398 -29.11 10.91 -20.51
N THR A 399 -28.98 11.06 -21.84
CA THR A 399 -29.99 10.56 -22.80
C THR A 399 -29.86 9.07 -23.12
N ARG A 400 -28.71 8.46 -22.82
CA ARG A 400 -28.33 7.09 -23.23
C ARG A 400 -28.34 6.88 -24.75
N GLN A 401 -28.32 7.98 -25.51
CA GLN A 401 -28.15 7.95 -26.96
C GLN A 401 -26.75 7.43 -27.28
N ARG A 402 -26.69 6.47 -28.20
CA ARG A 402 -25.44 5.92 -28.71
C ARG A 402 -24.73 6.96 -29.58
N VAL A 403 -23.43 7.14 -29.34
CA VAL A 403 -22.56 8.05 -30.10
C VAL A 403 -21.34 7.37 -30.69
N PHE A 404 -21.03 6.14 -30.25
CA PHE A 404 -19.94 5.32 -30.78
C PHE A 404 -20.25 3.84 -30.56
N THR A 405 -19.67 2.98 -31.38
CA THR A 405 -19.74 1.52 -31.27
C THR A 405 -18.37 0.90 -31.52
N GLY A 406 -18.08 -0.19 -30.83
CA GLY A 406 -16.91 -1.01 -31.11
C GLY A 406 -17.11 -2.44 -30.65
N LYS A 407 -16.04 -3.23 -30.77
CA LYS A 407 -16.00 -4.63 -30.35
C LYS A 407 -14.89 -4.85 -29.32
N THR A 408 -15.15 -5.70 -28.33
CA THR A 408 -14.12 -6.07 -27.35
C THR A 408 -13.01 -6.90 -27.99
N VAL A 409 -11.78 -6.72 -27.50
CA VAL A 409 -10.60 -7.51 -27.92
C VAL A 409 -9.94 -8.09 -26.68
N LEU A 410 -9.56 -9.37 -26.69
CA LEU A 410 -8.84 -9.98 -25.58
C LEU A 410 -7.45 -9.34 -25.45
N ARG A 411 -7.23 -8.60 -24.35
CA ARG A 411 -5.96 -7.90 -24.09
C ARG A 411 -5.01 -8.71 -23.23
N MET A 412 -5.55 -9.46 -22.27
CA MET A 412 -4.77 -10.31 -21.38
C MET A 412 -5.63 -11.50 -20.96
N ALA A 413 -5.17 -12.71 -21.26
CA ALA A 413 -5.82 -13.92 -20.79
C ALA A 413 -5.48 -14.20 -19.31
N LYS A 414 -6.39 -14.89 -18.61
CA LYS A 414 -6.29 -15.21 -17.17
C LYS A 414 -5.07 -16.05 -16.80
N ASP A 415 -4.54 -16.82 -17.75
CA ASP A 415 -3.37 -17.68 -17.60
C ASP A 415 -2.05 -16.96 -17.93
N LYS A 416 -2.11 -15.73 -18.46
CA LYS A 416 -0.92 -14.93 -18.78
C LYS A 416 -0.54 -14.03 -17.62
N PRO A 417 0.77 -13.83 -17.38
CA PRO A 417 1.23 -12.92 -16.35
C PRO A 417 0.85 -11.49 -16.68
N SER A 418 0.58 -10.69 -15.65
CA SER A 418 0.43 -9.25 -15.80
C SER A 418 1.75 -8.63 -16.30
N TYR A 419 1.63 -7.50 -17.01
CA TYR A 419 2.80 -6.77 -17.50
C TYR A 419 3.62 -6.17 -16.34
N GLY A 420 4.95 -6.11 -16.53
CA GLY A 420 5.87 -5.44 -15.63
C GLY A 420 6.64 -6.39 -14.71
N PHE A 421 7.85 -5.97 -14.32
CA PHE A 421 8.79 -6.78 -13.55
C PHE A 421 8.26 -7.19 -12.16
N HIS A 422 7.30 -6.44 -11.59
CA HIS A 422 6.67 -6.76 -10.30
C HIS A 422 5.75 -7.98 -10.35
N ALA A 423 5.19 -8.28 -11.52
CA ALA A 423 4.28 -9.39 -11.70
C ALA A 423 4.97 -10.71 -11.32
N LYS A 424 6.26 -10.88 -11.66
CA LYS A 424 7.04 -12.12 -11.38
C LYS A 424 6.28 -13.38 -11.78
N GLY A 425 5.70 -13.38 -12.99
CA GLY A 425 4.88 -14.47 -13.49
C GLY A 425 3.43 -14.52 -12.98
N ARG A 426 3.02 -13.62 -12.08
CA ARG A 426 1.64 -13.59 -11.55
C ARG A 426 0.69 -12.82 -12.46
N ASN A 427 -0.57 -13.25 -12.50
CA ASN A 427 -1.68 -12.47 -13.05
C ASN A 427 -2.42 -11.78 -11.88
N TYR A 428 -2.40 -10.46 -11.81
CA TYR A 428 -3.09 -9.71 -10.74
C TYR A 428 -4.60 -9.61 -10.94
N ALA A 429 -5.09 -9.69 -12.18
CA ALA A 429 -6.51 -9.66 -12.46
C ALA A 429 -7.19 -11.01 -12.17
N LEU A 430 -6.43 -12.12 -12.24
CA LEU A 430 -6.91 -13.50 -12.13
C LEU A 430 -8.12 -13.80 -13.05
N SER A 431 -8.27 -13.02 -14.12
CA SER A 431 -9.39 -13.06 -15.05
C SER A 431 -8.92 -12.60 -16.43
N ASP A 432 -9.69 -12.98 -17.45
CA ASP A 432 -9.51 -12.43 -18.79
C ASP A 432 -9.86 -10.94 -18.76
N VAL A 433 -9.03 -10.12 -19.40
CA VAL A 433 -9.23 -8.68 -19.53
C VAL A 433 -9.44 -8.37 -21.00
N TYR A 434 -10.63 -7.89 -21.32
CA TYR A 434 -11.01 -7.46 -22.65
C TYR A 434 -10.94 -5.94 -22.73
N LEU A 435 -10.40 -5.43 -23.83
CA LEU A 435 -10.23 -4.03 -24.14
C LEU A 435 -11.43 -3.50 -24.93
N CYS A 436 -11.94 -2.34 -24.56
CA CYS A 436 -12.88 -1.52 -25.33
C CYS A 436 -12.14 -0.27 -25.82
N ASP A 437 -11.67 -0.29 -27.06
CA ASP A 437 -10.93 0.84 -27.66
C ASP A 437 -11.88 1.81 -28.38
N PHE A 438 -12.00 3.02 -27.83
CA PHE A 438 -12.76 4.11 -28.43
C PHE A 438 -11.88 5.34 -28.67
N SER A 439 -10.58 5.14 -28.91
CA SER A 439 -9.59 6.22 -29.12
C SER A 439 -9.97 7.14 -30.28
N ALA A 440 -10.64 6.60 -31.30
CA ALA A 440 -11.15 7.34 -32.46
C ALA A 440 -12.29 8.31 -32.11
N PHE A 441 -12.99 8.13 -30.98
CA PHE A 441 -14.05 9.02 -30.55
C PHE A 441 -13.49 10.25 -29.82
N LYS A 442 -13.78 11.45 -30.34
CA LYS A 442 -13.16 12.71 -29.89
C LYS A 442 -14.15 13.75 -29.37
N SER A 443 -15.45 13.55 -29.58
CA SER A 443 -16.45 14.55 -29.20
C SER A 443 -16.43 14.79 -27.68
N PRO A 444 -16.27 16.04 -27.23
CA PRO A 444 -16.36 16.36 -25.82
C PRO A 444 -17.76 16.09 -25.26
N GLY A 445 -17.83 15.65 -24.01
CA GLY A 445 -19.10 15.37 -23.34
C GLY A 445 -18.96 14.44 -22.14
N LYS A 446 -20.10 14.05 -21.57
CA LYS A 446 -20.18 13.11 -20.45
C LYS A 446 -20.81 11.81 -20.94
N TYR A 447 -20.14 10.69 -20.71
CA TYR A 447 -20.48 9.42 -21.33
C TYR A 447 -20.50 8.27 -20.33
N VAL A 448 -21.08 7.15 -20.74
CA VAL A 448 -20.83 5.82 -20.17
C VAL A 448 -20.40 4.85 -21.26
N LEU A 449 -19.59 3.87 -20.87
CA LEU A 449 -19.28 2.70 -21.70
C LEU A 449 -20.33 1.63 -21.40
N TYR A 450 -21.09 1.22 -22.39
CA TYR A 450 -22.10 0.17 -22.30
C TYR A 450 -21.62 -1.09 -23.04
N ILE A 451 -21.77 -2.26 -22.43
CA ILE A 451 -21.53 -3.55 -23.09
C ILE A 451 -22.85 -4.32 -23.12
N GLU A 452 -23.22 -4.77 -24.31
CA GLU A 452 -24.47 -5.46 -24.59
C GLU A 452 -24.64 -6.69 -23.67
N GLY A 453 -25.83 -6.83 -23.07
CA GLY A 453 -26.12 -7.91 -22.12
C GLY A 453 -25.42 -7.85 -20.75
N ILE A 454 -24.57 -6.84 -20.50
CA ILE A 454 -23.80 -6.72 -19.24
C ILE A 454 -24.17 -5.44 -18.48
N GLY A 455 -24.02 -4.27 -19.09
CA GLY A 455 -24.39 -3.01 -18.45
C GLY A 455 -23.45 -1.86 -18.76
N CYS A 456 -23.42 -0.86 -17.88
CA CYS A 456 -22.67 0.38 -18.06
C CYS A 456 -21.50 0.53 -17.07
N SER A 457 -20.50 1.32 -17.44
CA SER A 457 -19.47 1.85 -16.54
C SER A 457 -20.03 2.93 -15.60
N PHE A 458 -19.19 3.43 -14.69
CA PHE A 458 -19.40 4.78 -14.13
C PHE A 458 -19.34 5.84 -15.25
N PRO A 459 -20.02 6.99 -15.07
CA PRO A 459 -19.89 8.08 -16.03
C PRO A 459 -18.46 8.63 -16.04
N PHE A 460 -17.99 9.02 -17.22
CA PHE A 460 -16.69 9.64 -17.43
C PHE A 460 -16.82 10.83 -18.40
N VAL A 461 -15.81 11.70 -18.40
CA VAL A 461 -15.80 12.90 -19.25
C VAL A 461 -14.80 12.70 -20.39
N ILE A 462 -15.15 13.16 -21.59
CA ILE A 462 -14.17 13.48 -22.62
C ILE A 462 -14.10 15.01 -22.70
N GLY A 463 -12.96 15.59 -22.34
CA GLY A 463 -12.80 17.04 -22.25
C GLY A 463 -11.34 17.46 -22.15
N ARG A 464 -11.01 18.68 -22.60
CA ARG A 464 -9.62 19.19 -22.58
C ARG A 464 -9.03 19.28 -21.17
N GLU A 465 -9.88 19.47 -20.17
CA GLU A 465 -9.52 19.63 -18.76
C GLU A 465 -9.54 18.33 -17.94
N SER A 466 -9.79 17.16 -18.56
CA SER A 466 -9.89 15.88 -17.82
C SER A 466 -8.63 15.59 -17.00
N TRP A 467 -7.44 15.82 -17.56
CA TRP A 467 -6.18 15.63 -16.82
C TRP A 467 -5.87 16.78 -15.85
N THR A 468 -6.36 18.01 -16.12
CA THR A 468 -6.16 19.17 -15.25
C THR A 468 -6.69 18.90 -13.85
N GLN A 469 -7.89 18.31 -13.73
CA GLN A 469 -8.47 17.98 -12.43
C GLN A 469 -7.61 16.97 -11.65
N ALA A 470 -7.06 15.95 -12.31
CA ALA A 470 -6.18 14.97 -11.67
C ALA A 470 -4.89 15.63 -11.19
N VAL A 471 -4.27 16.48 -12.03
CA VAL A 471 -3.05 17.22 -11.69
C VAL A 471 -3.29 18.15 -10.49
N THR A 472 -4.34 18.97 -10.52
CA THR A 472 -4.67 19.89 -9.42
C THR A 472 -4.98 19.14 -8.13
N CYS A 473 -5.69 18.00 -8.20
CA CYS A 473 -5.98 17.17 -7.02
C CYS A 473 -4.69 16.59 -6.41
N SER A 474 -3.80 16.03 -7.24
CA SER A 474 -2.52 15.50 -6.78
C SER A 474 -1.62 16.59 -6.18
N LEU A 475 -1.55 17.77 -6.81
CA LEU A 475 -0.77 18.90 -6.31
C LEU A 475 -1.34 19.51 -5.03
N ARG A 476 -2.67 19.57 -4.88
CA ARG A 476 -3.33 19.97 -3.61
C ARG A 476 -2.95 19.03 -2.46
N GLY A 477 -2.54 17.79 -2.74
CA GLY A 477 -1.99 16.87 -1.75
C GLY A 477 -0.72 17.40 -1.08
N PHE A 478 0.17 18.07 -1.82
CA PHE A 478 1.41 18.65 -1.26
C PHE A 478 1.14 19.80 -0.31
N PHE A 479 0.17 20.67 -0.61
CA PHE A 479 -0.30 21.70 0.32
C PHE A 479 -0.73 21.09 1.67
N HIS A 480 -1.46 19.96 1.65
CA HIS A 480 -1.87 19.23 2.85
C HIS A 480 -0.75 18.38 3.48
N GLN A 481 0.47 18.43 2.95
CA GLN A 481 1.66 17.85 3.57
C GLN A 481 2.66 18.94 4.01
N ARG A 482 2.36 20.23 3.78
CA ARG A 482 3.23 21.33 4.22
C ARG A 482 3.34 21.35 5.74
N SER A 483 4.57 21.19 6.24
CA SER A 483 4.94 21.50 7.63
C SER A 483 5.08 23.01 7.79
N GLY A 484 4.65 23.58 8.92
CA GLY A 484 4.71 25.02 9.16
C GLY A 484 3.65 25.84 8.43
N GLN A 485 2.60 25.21 7.89
CA GLN A 485 1.49 25.87 7.21
C GLN A 485 0.18 25.65 7.98
N GLU A 486 -0.61 26.71 8.18
CA GLU A 486 -1.99 26.60 8.66
C GLU A 486 -2.92 26.15 7.53
N TRP A 487 -3.96 25.37 7.85
CA TRP A 487 -4.99 25.00 6.89
C TRP A 487 -6.26 25.75 7.22
N LYS A 488 -6.78 26.48 6.25
CA LYS A 488 -8.03 27.24 6.37
C LYS A 488 -8.63 27.51 5.00
N LYS A 489 -9.89 27.96 5.00
CA LYS A 489 -10.57 28.43 3.78
C LYS A 489 -9.83 29.64 3.18
N PRO A 490 -9.80 29.80 1.85
CA PRO A 490 -10.42 28.94 0.83
C PRO A 490 -9.55 27.75 0.38
N TRP A 491 -8.38 27.54 0.97
CA TRP A 491 -7.36 26.57 0.49
C TRP A 491 -7.63 25.13 0.95
N ALA A 492 -8.12 24.98 2.18
CA ALA A 492 -8.50 23.71 2.79
C ALA A 492 -10.01 23.66 3.11
N ASP A 493 -10.57 22.45 3.05
CA ASP A 493 -11.99 22.21 3.37
C ASP A 493 -12.23 22.10 4.89
N TRP A 494 -11.18 21.92 5.67
CA TRP A 494 -11.18 21.91 7.14
C TRP A 494 -10.05 22.78 7.68
N GLU A 495 -10.23 23.23 8.92
CA GLU A 495 -9.25 24.07 9.60
C GLU A 495 -8.26 23.23 10.40
N GLN A 496 -6.99 23.59 10.33
CA GLN A 496 -5.93 23.03 11.16
C GLN A 496 -4.95 24.14 11.55
N PRO A 497 -4.60 24.26 12.85
CA PRO A 497 -3.53 25.15 13.27
C PRO A 497 -2.20 24.81 12.57
N ARG A 498 -1.35 25.81 12.45
CA ARG A 498 0.02 25.63 12.00
C ARG A 498 0.74 24.63 12.91
N ALA A 499 1.44 23.67 12.32
CA ALA A 499 2.16 22.62 13.02
C ALA A 499 3.65 22.72 12.70
N PHE A 500 4.52 22.35 13.65
CA PHE A 500 5.98 22.32 13.42
C PHE A 500 6.57 23.68 13.01
N HIS A 501 6.12 24.77 13.65
CA HIS A 501 6.70 26.09 13.49
C HIS A 501 7.19 26.63 14.85
N PRO A 502 8.38 27.27 14.92
CA PRO A 502 8.95 27.80 16.16
C PRO A 502 8.05 28.78 16.91
N ASP A 503 7.39 29.69 16.18
CA ASP A 503 6.43 30.65 16.73
C ASP A 503 5.28 29.98 17.51
N ASP A 504 4.95 28.72 17.19
CA ASP A 504 3.91 27.95 17.87
C ASP A 504 4.49 27.09 19.02
N GLY A 505 5.71 27.38 19.47
CA GLY A 505 6.39 26.70 20.57
C GLY A 505 7.12 25.40 20.19
N THR A 506 7.18 25.03 18.91
CA THR A 506 7.91 23.82 18.50
C THR A 506 9.42 24.03 18.66
N VAL A 507 10.08 23.15 19.42
CA VAL A 507 11.54 23.17 19.59
C VAL A 507 12.18 22.06 18.76
N PHE A 508 13.14 22.44 17.91
CA PHE A 508 13.95 21.53 17.11
C PHE A 508 15.36 21.44 17.68
N TRP A 509 15.77 20.25 18.09
CA TRP A 509 17.09 20.02 18.69
C TRP A 509 18.08 19.47 17.67
N GLU A 510 19.26 20.06 17.58
CA GLU A 510 20.33 19.56 16.74
C GLU A 510 20.87 18.22 17.28
N LEU A 511 21.10 17.29 16.35
CA LEU A 511 21.81 16.04 16.60
C LEU A 511 23.29 16.19 16.21
N ALA A 512 24.17 15.53 16.94
CA ALA A 512 25.59 15.40 16.63
C ALA A 512 25.87 14.46 15.45
N LYS A 513 24.87 13.67 15.05
CA LYS A 513 24.98 12.69 13.96
C LYS A 513 24.15 13.08 12.76
N SER A 514 24.73 12.90 11.58
CA SER A 514 24.01 13.02 10.32
C SER A 514 23.26 11.73 9.99
N GLN A 515 22.39 11.78 8.97
CA GLN A 515 21.72 10.57 8.50
C GLN A 515 22.71 9.59 7.88
N LEU A 516 23.70 10.10 7.14
CA LEU A 516 24.70 9.25 6.49
C LEU A 516 25.61 8.55 7.50
N ASP A 517 26.08 9.24 8.54
CA ASP A 517 26.90 8.62 9.59
C ASP A 517 26.15 7.46 10.26
N ILE A 518 24.86 7.64 10.56
CA ILE A 518 24.02 6.59 11.16
C ILE A 518 23.87 5.40 10.21
N GLN A 519 23.68 5.65 8.91
CA GLN A 519 23.56 4.58 7.90
C GLN A 519 24.86 3.79 7.76
N ILE A 520 26.01 4.47 7.82
CA ILE A 520 27.34 3.84 7.78
C ILE A 520 27.53 2.95 9.00
N GLU A 521 27.28 3.47 10.20
CA GLU A 521 27.47 2.74 11.46
C GLU A 521 26.55 1.52 11.61
N LEU A 522 25.30 1.63 11.13
CA LEU A 522 24.30 0.57 11.27
C LEU A 522 24.22 -0.37 10.06
N GLY A 523 24.88 -0.03 8.95
CA GLY A 523 24.93 -0.81 7.71
C GLY A 523 23.56 -0.99 7.01
N LYS A 524 22.61 -0.08 7.24
CA LYS A 524 21.20 -0.15 6.79
C LYS A 524 20.66 1.23 6.42
N GLY A 525 19.55 1.30 5.68
CA GLY A 525 18.92 2.55 5.20
C GLY A 525 18.16 3.34 6.29
N HIS A 526 17.26 4.25 5.88
CA HIS A 526 16.51 5.15 6.78
C HIS A 526 15.82 4.45 7.97
N GLU A 527 15.28 3.24 7.78
CA GLU A 527 14.70 2.43 8.88
C GLU A 527 15.64 2.25 10.07
N SER A 528 16.96 2.23 9.85
CA SER A 528 17.96 2.10 10.90
C SER A 528 18.09 3.35 11.77
N VAL A 529 17.84 4.53 11.19
CA VAL A 529 17.82 5.81 11.90
C VAL A 529 16.69 5.81 12.92
N MET A 530 15.49 5.42 12.49
CA MET A 530 14.32 5.31 13.38
C MET A 530 14.42 4.17 14.37
N ALA A 531 14.90 2.99 13.93
CA ALA A 531 15.08 1.83 14.80
C ALA A 531 16.18 2.04 15.85
N SER A 532 17.08 3.02 15.67
CA SER A 532 18.11 3.31 16.67
C SER A 532 17.49 3.66 18.02
N GLY A 533 16.41 4.46 18.05
CA GLY A 533 15.82 4.99 19.27
C GLY A 533 16.79 5.81 20.12
N LYS A 534 17.88 6.33 19.53
CA LYS A 534 19.01 6.97 20.23
C LYS A 534 19.05 8.49 20.08
N PHE A 535 17.98 9.12 19.56
CA PHE A 535 17.98 10.56 19.28
C PHE A 535 18.39 11.43 20.47
N ASP A 536 17.86 11.14 21.68
CA ASP A 536 18.22 11.87 22.90
C ASP A 536 19.72 11.75 23.25
N GLN A 537 20.37 10.63 22.91
CA GLN A 537 21.81 10.42 23.17
C GLN A 537 22.69 11.22 22.21
N TRP A 538 22.18 11.58 21.03
CA TRP A 538 22.89 12.34 20.02
C TRP A 538 22.58 13.83 20.07
N LYS A 539 21.66 14.28 20.93
CA LYS A 539 21.27 15.69 21.06
C LYS A 539 22.45 16.55 21.56
N THR A 540 22.78 17.63 20.84
CA THR A 540 23.91 18.54 21.18
C THR A 540 23.55 19.62 22.21
N GLY A 541 22.25 19.79 22.51
CA GLY A 541 21.73 20.89 23.32
C GLY A 541 21.48 22.19 22.53
N ARG A 542 21.93 22.28 21.28
CA ARG A 542 21.63 23.42 20.40
C ARG A 542 20.20 23.31 19.84
N LYS A 543 19.52 24.46 19.74
CA LYS A 543 18.21 24.58 19.09
C LYS A 543 18.38 25.14 17.68
N ILE A 544 17.68 24.56 16.70
CA ILE A 544 17.63 25.06 15.32
C ILE A 544 16.33 25.85 15.15
N GLN A 545 16.44 27.18 15.02
CA GLN A 545 15.27 28.05 14.96
C GLN A 545 14.54 28.00 13.60
N ASN A 546 15.22 27.70 12.49
CA ASN A 546 14.64 27.84 11.16
C ASN A 546 14.19 26.50 10.52
N ALA A 547 14.03 25.44 11.31
CA ALA A 547 13.69 24.09 10.81
C ALA A 547 12.19 23.88 10.54
N TRP A 548 11.55 24.82 9.83
CA TRP A 548 10.13 24.76 9.45
C TRP A 548 9.93 24.94 7.94
N GLY A 549 8.81 24.42 7.41
CA GLY A 549 8.56 24.26 5.96
C GLY A 549 8.78 22.82 5.49
N GLY A 550 8.76 22.61 4.17
CA GLY A 550 8.89 21.27 3.59
C GLY A 550 7.65 20.40 3.73
N TYR A 551 7.76 19.15 3.29
CA TYR A 551 6.66 18.18 3.26
C TYR A 551 6.88 17.06 4.26
N TYR A 552 5.86 16.78 5.06
CA TYR A 552 5.73 15.48 5.71
C TYR A 552 5.82 14.37 4.64
N ASP A 553 6.72 13.39 4.83
CA ASP A 553 7.00 12.36 3.81
C ASP A 553 5.78 11.51 3.49
N ALA A 554 5.12 11.04 4.55
CA ALA A 554 3.93 10.21 4.43
C ALA A 554 2.93 10.50 5.56
N GLY A 555 2.55 9.45 6.30
CA GLY A 555 1.65 9.58 7.45
C GLY A 555 2.36 9.97 8.75
N ASP A 556 3.68 10.04 8.71
CA ASP A 556 4.60 10.56 9.71
C ASP A 556 5.02 12.02 9.41
N TYR A 557 5.83 12.60 10.30
CA TYR A 557 6.11 14.04 10.32
C TYR A 557 7.56 14.41 9.98
N ASP A 558 8.31 13.41 9.55
CA ASP A 558 9.68 13.53 9.13
C ASP A 558 9.80 14.28 7.80
N LYS A 559 10.97 14.88 7.63
CA LYS A 559 11.34 15.67 6.46
C LYS A 559 12.80 15.41 6.18
N HIS A 560 13.15 14.66 5.15
CA HIS A 560 14.56 14.38 4.80
C HIS A 560 14.90 14.86 3.41
N THR A 561 16.19 15.10 3.17
CA THR A 561 16.68 15.66 1.89
C THR A 561 16.35 14.78 0.68
N GLY A 562 16.04 13.49 0.89
CA GLY A 562 15.54 12.60 -0.16
C GLY A 562 14.21 13.07 -0.76
N HIS A 563 13.36 13.76 0.01
CA HIS A 563 12.02 14.17 -0.42
C HIS A 563 12.06 15.37 -1.38
N LEU A 564 13.22 16.02 -1.52
CA LEU A 564 13.46 17.06 -2.53
C LEU A 564 13.26 16.56 -3.97
N ILE A 565 13.22 15.23 -4.19
CA ILE A 565 12.85 14.67 -5.49
C ILE A 565 11.46 15.14 -5.95
N CYS A 566 10.52 15.37 -5.03
CA CYS A 566 9.21 15.92 -5.34
C CYS A 566 9.34 17.33 -5.94
N SER A 567 10.10 18.22 -5.30
CA SER A 567 10.36 19.56 -5.81
C SER A 567 11.10 19.54 -7.14
N ARG A 568 12.09 18.66 -7.33
CA ARG A 568 12.79 18.56 -8.61
C ARG A 568 11.89 18.08 -9.74
N ASN A 569 10.99 17.13 -9.49
CA ASN A 569 9.98 16.72 -10.46
C ASN A 569 9.01 17.85 -10.82
N MET A 570 8.60 18.67 -9.84
CA MET A 570 7.77 19.85 -10.11
C MET A 570 8.52 20.88 -10.98
N LEU A 571 9.79 21.14 -10.68
CA LEU A 571 10.65 22.00 -11.50
C LEU A 571 10.84 21.45 -12.92
N GLU A 572 10.99 20.13 -13.08
CA GLU A 572 11.04 19.46 -14.39
C GLU A 572 9.78 19.69 -15.21
N LEU A 573 8.62 19.58 -14.58
CA LEU A 573 7.33 19.82 -15.23
C LEU A 573 7.22 21.27 -15.74
N VAL A 574 7.67 22.24 -14.95
CA VAL A 574 7.74 23.66 -15.36
C VAL A 574 8.73 23.84 -16.51
N GLU A 575 9.89 23.16 -16.48
CA GLU A 575 10.91 23.21 -17.53
C GLU A 575 10.41 22.62 -18.86
N LEU A 576 9.70 21.48 -18.82
CA LEU A 576 9.17 20.78 -20.00
C LEU A 576 7.91 21.44 -20.57
N PHE A 577 7.04 21.97 -19.71
CA PHE A 577 5.72 22.50 -20.10
C PHE A 577 5.45 23.89 -19.50
N PRO A 578 6.34 24.89 -19.72
CA PRO A 578 6.27 26.18 -19.04
C PRO A 578 4.97 26.94 -19.34
N ALA A 579 4.45 26.87 -20.57
CA ALA A 579 3.22 27.53 -20.96
C ALA A 579 1.97 26.99 -20.22
N TYR A 580 1.94 25.68 -19.94
CA TYR A 580 0.84 25.08 -19.18
C TYR A 580 0.92 25.48 -17.71
N TYR A 581 2.07 25.27 -17.08
CA TYR A 581 2.22 25.50 -15.63
C TYR A 581 2.27 26.98 -15.25
N LYS A 582 2.63 27.88 -16.16
CA LYS A 582 2.48 29.34 -15.95
C LYS A 582 1.02 29.75 -15.71
N ASN A 583 0.07 29.02 -16.32
CA ASN A 583 -1.36 29.34 -16.25
C ASN A 583 -2.14 28.45 -15.28
N LEU A 584 -1.55 27.34 -14.80
CA LEU A 584 -2.19 26.45 -13.84
C LEU A 584 -2.29 27.14 -12.48
N LYS A 585 -3.51 27.32 -11.98
CA LYS A 585 -3.77 27.82 -10.64
C LYS A 585 -4.10 26.70 -9.66
N LEU A 586 -3.39 26.70 -8.54
CA LEU A 586 -3.55 25.77 -7.43
C LEU A 586 -4.33 26.45 -6.30
N PRO A 587 -5.11 25.70 -5.51
CA PRO A 587 -5.81 26.23 -4.35
C PRO A 587 -4.84 26.38 -3.16
N ILE A 588 -3.83 27.24 -3.30
CA ILE A 588 -2.79 27.52 -2.30
C ILE A 588 -2.74 29.03 -2.00
N PRO A 589 -2.24 29.45 -0.82
CA PRO A 589 -2.15 30.87 -0.44
C PRO A 589 -1.40 31.75 -1.44
N GLU A 590 -0.44 31.17 -2.16
CA GLU A 590 0.43 31.89 -3.11
C GLU A 590 -0.22 32.17 -4.47
N ASN A 591 -1.44 31.69 -4.74
CA ASN A 591 -2.04 31.68 -6.08
C ASN A 591 -2.27 33.05 -6.75
N ASN A 592 -2.10 34.14 -5.99
CA ASN A 592 -2.23 35.53 -6.44
C ASN A 592 -0.88 36.26 -6.58
N ASN A 593 0.24 35.59 -6.33
CA ASN A 593 1.55 36.19 -6.52
C ASN A 593 2.00 36.10 -8.01
N SER A 594 3.20 36.59 -8.31
CA SER A 594 3.76 36.58 -9.66
C SER A 594 4.40 35.26 -10.10
N LEU A 595 4.69 34.34 -9.16
CA LEU A 595 5.28 33.04 -9.46
C LEU A 595 4.20 32.09 -9.98
N PRO A 596 4.54 31.16 -10.88
CA PRO A 596 3.65 30.04 -11.18
C PRO A 596 3.42 29.20 -9.91
N ASP A 597 2.17 28.86 -9.62
CA ASP A 597 1.80 28.18 -8.37
C ASP A 597 2.55 26.85 -8.14
N LEU A 598 2.89 26.12 -9.22
CA LEU A 598 3.70 24.90 -9.12
C LEU A 598 5.15 25.19 -8.66
N LEU A 599 5.68 26.35 -9.00
CA LEU A 599 6.99 26.81 -8.55
C LEU A 599 6.93 27.24 -7.08
N ASP A 600 5.87 27.93 -6.63
CA ASP A 600 5.67 28.20 -5.20
C ASP A 600 5.66 26.91 -4.38
N GLU A 601 4.93 25.90 -4.86
CA GLU A 601 4.88 24.59 -4.23
C GLU A 601 6.28 23.95 -4.20
N ALA A 602 6.97 23.86 -5.34
CA ALA A 602 8.32 23.28 -5.39
C ALA A 602 9.31 23.99 -4.43
N LEU A 603 9.25 25.32 -4.38
CA LEU A 603 10.11 26.14 -3.54
C LEU A 603 9.80 25.98 -2.05
N TRP A 604 8.58 25.60 -1.65
CA TRP A 604 8.24 25.39 -0.24
C TRP A 604 9.20 24.43 0.48
N ALA A 605 9.55 23.31 -0.17
CA ALA A 605 10.49 22.34 0.38
C ALA A 605 11.96 22.71 0.15
N ILE A 606 12.30 23.42 -0.94
CA ILE A 606 13.67 23.90 -1.16
C ILE A 606 14.01 24.97 -0.12
N ASP A 607 13.09 25.89 0.17
CA ASP A 607 13.25 26.96 1.15
C ASP A 607 13.41 26.44 2.57
N PHE A 608 12.83 25.29 2.90
CA PHE A 608 13.09 24.61 4.17
C PHE A 608 14.57 24.25 4.34
N TYR A 609 15.19 23.64 3.33
CA TYR A 609 16.62 23.32 3.40
C TYR A 609 17.51 24.55 3.26
N LYS A 610 17.10 25.57 2.50
CA LYS A 610 17.78 26.86 2.42
C LYS A 610 17.83 27.56 3.78
N ARG A 611 16.72 27.56 4.52
CA ARG A 611 16.64 28.05 5.91
C ARG A 611 17.55 27.28 6.87
N MET A 612 17.80 26.01 6.56
CA MET A 612 18.70 25.11 7.30
C MET A 612 20.12 25.05 6.68
N GLN A 613 20.46 25.93 5.75
CA GLN A 613 21.83 26.06 5.28
C GLN A 613 22.62 26.91 6.28
N ARG A 614 23.76 26.42 6.73
CA ARG A 614 24.71 27.16 7.56
C ARG A 614 25.51 28.15 6.72
N GLU A 615 26.12 29.14 7.37
CA GLU A 615 26.95 30.16 6.72
C GLU A 615 28.12 29.57 5.93
N ASP A 616 28.70 28.45 6.40
CA ASP A 616 29.78 27.72 5.73
C ASP A 616 29.30 26.85 4.54
N GLY A 617 28.00 26.88 4.22
CA GLY A 617 27.38 26.16 3.11
C GLY A 617 26.79 24.80 3.48
N ALA A 618 27.10 24.26 4.66
CA ALA A 618 26.61 22.96 5.12
C ALA A 618 25.07 22.94 5.24
N VAL A 619 24.43 21.84 4.83
CA VAL A 619 22.96 21.70 4.91
C VAL A 619 22.59 20.59 5.88
N TYR A 620 21.76 20.91 6.88
CA TYR A 620 21.24 19.91 7.81
C TYR A 620 20.41 18.82 7.09
N GLY A 621 20.47 17.58 7.60
CA GLY A 621 19.90 16.40 6.94
C GLY A 621 18.37 16.30 6.95
N GLY A 622 17.68 17.19 7.66
CA GLY A 622 16.23 17.17 7.80
C GLY A 622 15.75 17.07 9.25
N VAL A 623 14.44 16.93 9.43
CA VAL A 623 13.76 16.84 10.73
C VAL A 623 13.20 15.44 10.96
N GLU A 624 13.28 14.96 12.20
CA GLU A 624 12.69 13.70 12.66
C GLU A 624 12.05 13.87 14.04
N THR A 625 10.91 13.21 14.29
CA THR A 625 10.35 13.14 15.64
C THR A 625 11.01 11.99 16.42
N ASN A 626 10.83 11.91 17.75
CA ASN A 626 11.31 10.77 18.52
C ASN A 626 10.53 9.47 18.22
N GLY A 627 10.58 8.98 16.98
CA GLY A 627 9.78 7.93 16.37
C GLY A 627 8.50 8.42 15.69
N HIS A 628 7.75 7.49 15.11
CA HIS A 628 6.50 7.79 14.38
C HIS A 628 5.42 8.41 15.28
N PRO A 629 4.46 9.16 14.69
CA PRO A 629 3.35 9.76 15.42
C PRO A 629 2.57 8.76 16.27
N LYS A 630 2.07 9.23 17.41
CA LYS A 630 1.25 8.40 18.29
C LYS A 630 -0.11 8.12 17.63
N PRO A 631 -0.73 6.96 17.87
CA PRO A 631 -2.02 6.63 17.26
C PRO A 631 -3.07 7.73 17.49
N GLY A 632 -3.63 8.25 16.41
CA GLY A 632 -4.68 9.27 16.46
C GLY A 632 -4.19 10.70 16.81
N GLU A 633 -2.90 10.91 16.99
CA GLU A 633 -2.32 12.23 17.20
C GLU A 633 -2.05 12.89 15.83
N PRO A 634 -2.62 14.08 15.54
CA PRO A 634 -2.29 14.86 14.35
C PRO A 634 -1.03 15.73 14.56
N ALA A 635 -0.47 16.26 13.47
CA ALA A 635 0.80 17.00 13.50
C ALA A 635 0.80 18.22 14.43
N PHE A 636 -0.31 18.97 14.48
CA PHE A 636 -0.44 20.15 15.35
C PHE A 636 -0.55 19.82 16.85
N LEU A 637 -0.73 18.53 17.19
CA LEU A 637 -0.70 18.02 18.56
C LEU A 637 0.49 17.08 18.78
N ASN A 638 1.52 17.14 17.93
CA ASN A 638 2.70 16.30 18.10
C ASN A 638 3.27 16.44 19.51
N SER A 639 3.31 15.33 20.24
CA SER A 639 3.80 15.27 21.62
C SER A 639 5.16 14.58 21.75
N LEU A 640 5.88 14.42 20.64
CA LEU A 640 7.23 13.87 20.57
C LEU A 640 8.25 15.00 20.35
N SER A 641 9.44 14.86 20.94
CA SER A 641 10.57 15.76 20.65
C SER A 641 10.91 15.76 19.17
N CYS A 642 11.25 16.93 18.62
CA CYS A 642 11.69 17.10 17.24
C CYS A 642 13.22 17.31 17.19
N TYR A 643 13.86 16.64 16.24
CA TYR A 643 15.31 16.62 16.05
C TYR A 643 15.69 17.05 14.64
N VAL A 644 16.89 17.61 14.49
CA VAL A 644 17.50 17.98 13.21
C VAL A 644 18.81 17.22 13.05
N PHE A 645 18.94 16.44 11.97
CA PHE A 645 20.17 15.70 11.70
C PHE A 645 21.33 16.63 11.35
N ALA A 646 22.53 16.33 11.85
CA ALA A 646 23.74 17.08 11.51
C ALA A 646 23.95 17.13 9.98
N PRO A 647 24.65 18.14 9.45
CA PRO A 647 24.99 18.21 8.04
C PRO A 647 25.88 17.04 7.59
N ASP A 648 25.70 16.61 6.34
CA ASP A 648 26.57 15.65 5.66
C ASP A 648 26.65 15.93 4.14
N PRO A 649 27.64 15.37 3.43
CA PRO A 649 27.79 15.60 2.00
C PRO A 649 26.57 15.20 1.18
N ARG A 650 25.88 14.09 1.52
CA ARG A 650 24.71 13.62 0.77
C ARG A 650 23.53 14.57 0.89
N ALA A 651 23.24 15.03 2.10
CA ALA A 651 22.22 16.05 2.35
C ALA A 651 22.51 17.34 1.56
N SER A 652 23.76 17.77 1.56
CA SER A 652 24.22 18.99 0.89
C SER A 652 24.21 18.86 -0.64
N TRP A 653 24.60 17.72 -1.21
CA TRP A 653 24.49 17.43 -2.65
C TRP A 653 23.04 17.41 -3.13
N ARG A 654 22.13 16.75 -2.39
CA ARG A 654 20.70 16.73 -2.72
C ARG A 654 20.08 18.12 -2.73
N TYR A 655 20.45 18.94 -1.76
CA TYR A 655 20.05 20.34 -1.73
C TYR A 655 20.64 21.13 -2.90
N ALA A 656 21.95 21.01 -3.14
CA ALA A 656 22.64 21.70 -4.23
C ALA A 656 22.01 21.40 -5.59
N ALA A 657 21.71 20.12 -5.88
CA ALA A 657 20.99 19.72 -7.10
C ALA A 657 19.63 20.43 -7.24
N SER A 658 18.86 20.48 -6.14
CA SER A 658 17.51 21.03 -6.13
C SER A 658 17.50 22.56 -6.24
N ALA A 659 18.39 23.23 -5.49
CA ALA A 659 18.58 24.68 -5.54
C ALA A 659 19.15 25.13 -6.90
N ALA A 660 20.08 24.39 -7.49
CA ALA A 660 20.61 24.69 -8.82
C ALA A 660 19.53 24.57 -9.91
N ARG A 661 18.69 23.53 -9.83
CA ARG A 661 17.54 23.38 -10.74
C ARG A 661 16.51 24.49 -10.56
N ALA A 662 16.23 24.90 -9.32
CA ALA A 662 15.37 26.04 -9.03
C ALA A 662 15.92 27.34 -9.62
N ALA A 663 17.22 27.60 -9.45
CA ALA A 663 17.90 28.75 -10.03
C ALA A 663 17.74 28.79 -11.56
N PHE A 664 17.99 27.67 -12.24
CA PHE A 664 17.84 27.56 -13.68
C PHE A 664 16.41 27.86 -14.16
N VAL A 665 15.40 27.26 -13.52
CA VAL A 665 13.98 27.46 -13.90
C VAL A 665 13.53 28.89 -13.61
N LEU A 666 13.93 29.47 -12.47
CA LEU A 666 13.62 30.86 -12.14
C LEU A 666 14.24 31.84 -13.13
N ASP A 667 15.50 31.63 -13.53
CA ASP A 667 16.18 32.47 -14.52
C ASP A 667 15.49 32.42 -15.89
N LYS A 668 15.16 31.20 -16.37
CA LYS A 668 14.38 30.96 -17.60
C LYS A 668 13.04 31.68 -17.63
N LEU A 669 12.43 31.89 -16.46
CA LEU A 669 11.14 32.57 -16.31
C LEU A 669 11.27 34.08 -16.01
N GLY A 670 12.50 34.61 -15.91
CA GLY A 670 12.77 36.04 -15.70
C GLY A 670 12.89 36.46 -14.23
N PHE A 671 12.92 35.52 -13.28
CA PHE A 671 13.06 35.81 -11.83
C PHE A 671 14.53 35.86 -11.40
N GLN A 672 15.33 36.70 -12.07
CA GLN A 672 16.81 36.73 -11.98
C GLN A 672 17.35 36.91 -10.55
N ALA A 673 16.74 37.77 -9.73
CA ALA A 673 17.20 37.99 -8.36
C ALA A 673 17.04 36.73 -7.48
N LYS A 674 15.86 36.09 -7.54
CA LYS A 674 15.61 34.81 -6.86
C LYS A 674 16.51 33.71 -7.44
N ALA A 675 16.69 33.68 -8.76
CA ALA A 675 17.56 32.70 -9.40
C ALA A 675 19.00 32.78 -8.87
N ARG A 676 19.56 33.99 -8.74
CA ARG A 676 20.89 34.21 -8.17
C ARG A 676 20.99 33.74 -6.71
N GLU A 677 19.97 34.01 -5.92
CA GLU A 677 19.91 33.58 -4.52
C GLU A 677 20.02 32.05 -4.37
N TYR A 678 19.26 31.29 -5.18
CA TYR A 678 19.35 29.83 -5.18
C TYR A 678 20.65 29.31 -5.81
N ALA A 679 21.18 29.99 -6.83
CA ALA A 679 22.46 29.63 -7.44
C ALA A 679 23.61 29.74 -6.44
N ASP A 680 23.73 30.87 -5.75
CA ASP A 680 24.76 31.11 -4.73
C ASP A 680 24.65 30.09 -3.59
N SER A 681 23.41 29.80 -3.16
CA SER A 681 23.16 28.80 -2.13
C SER A 681 23.52 27.38 -2.57
N ALA A 682 23.23 27.01 -3.82
CA ALA A 682 23.60 25.71 -4.39
C ALA A 682 25.12 25.53 -4.47
N VAL A 683 25.84 26.56 -4.92
CA VAL A 683 27.31 26.54 -5.03
C VAL A 683 27.96 26.39 -3.66
N ARG A 684 27.52 27.13 -2.64
CA ARG A 684 28.04 26.97 -1.27
C ARG A 684 27.83 25.56 -0.73
N ALA A 685 26.64 24.97 -0.96
CA ALA A 685 26.35 23.61 -0.54
C ALA A 685 27.24 22.57 -1.25
N MET A 686 27.43 22.72 -2.56
CA MET A 686 28.31 21.85 -3.35
C MET A 686 29.77 21.95 -2.86
N GLN A 687 30.28 23.17 -2.69
CA GLN A 687 31.65 23.40 -2.22
C GLN A 687 31.90 22.81 -0.82
N TRP A 688 30.97 23.02 0.11
CA TRP A 688 31.07 22.44 1.45
C TRP A 688 31.05 20.90 1.39
N ALA A 689 30.14 20.32 0.62
CA ALA A 689 30.00 18.87 0.49
C ALA A 689 31.25 18.21 -0.09
N GLU A 690 31.83 18.78 -1.14
CA GLU A 690 33.07 18.26 -1.76
C GLU A 690 34.27 18.37 -0.82
N LYS A 691 34.40 19.47 -0.08
CA LYS A 691 35.44 19.63 0.94
C LYS A 691 35.30 18.58 2.05
N GLU A 692 34.09 18.40 2.56
CA GLU A 692 33.81 17.46 3.65
C GLU A 692 34.02 16.00 3.20
N TYR A 693 33.57 15.66 1.99
CA TYR A 693 33.83 14.35 1.39
C TYR A 693 35.32 14.10 1.19
N ALA A 694 36.08 15.07 0.66
CA ALA A 694 37.52 14.91 0.48
C ALA A 694 38.26 14.64 1.80
N ALA A 695 37.86 15.31 2.89
CA ALA A 695 38.46 15.14 4.21
C ALA A 695 38.17 13.77 4.85
N ARG A 696 37.03 13.15 4.54
CA ARG A 696 36.57 11.87 5.12
C ARG A 696 36.25 10.82 4.05
N LYS A 697 36.98 10.82 2.93
CA LYS A 697 36.67 10.00 1.75
C LYS A 697 36.53 8.52 2.08
N ASP A 698 37.55 7.92 2.68
CA ASP A 698 37.57 6.48 2.97
C ASP A 698 36.44 6.07 3.92
N TYR A 699 36.07 6.95 4.85
CA TYR A 699 34.94 6.73 5.74
C TYR A 699 33.61 6.65 4.98
N PHE A 700 33.33 7.62 4.10
CA PHE A 700 32.08 7.61 3.33
C PHE A 700 32.03 6.47 2.31
N GLU A 701 33.14 6.19 1.62
CA GLU A 701 33.22 5.13 0.62
C GLU A 701 33.17 3.72 1.23
N SER A 702 33.42 3.58 2.54
CA SER A 702 33.21 2.32 3.26
C SER A 702 31.73 1.89 3.31
N PHE A 703 30.79 2.81 3.04
CA PHE A 703 29.37 2.50 3.04
C PHE A 703 29.01 1.51 1.92
N LYS A 704 28.38 0.39 2.26
CA LYS A 704 27.90 -0.58 1.26
C LYS A 704 26.92 0.03 0.23
N GLY A 705 26.21 1.09 0.63
CA GLY A 705 25.33 1.87 -0.24
C GLY A 705 25.97 3.09 -0.89
N TRP A 706 27.31 3.20 -0.90
CA TRP A 706 28.02 4.36 -1.44
C TRP A 706 27.61 4.72 -2.87
N TRP A 707 27.33 3.71 -3.71
CA TRP A 707 26.85 3.93 -5.08
C TRP A 707 25.59 4.81 -5.15
N GLU A 708 24.68 4.74 -4.17
CA GLU A 708 23.49 5.60 -4.11
C GLU A 708 23.84 7.04 -3.71
N VAL A 709 24.84 7.20 -2.84
CA VAL A 709 25.35 8.51 -2.40
C VAL A 709 26.11 9.19 -3.54
N LYS A 710 26.87 8.40 -4.31
CA LYS A 710 27.58 8.83 -5.51
C LYS A 710 26.63 9.34 -6.58
N ASP A 711 25.42 8.79 -6.71
CA ASP A 711 24.39 9.30 -7.63
C ASP A 711 23.88 10.68 -7.22
N ASP A 712 23.69 10.93 -5.92
CA ASP A 712 23.32 12.26 -5.41
C ASP A 712 24.43 13.31 -5.72
N ARG A 713 25.71 12.92 -5.56
CA ARG A 713 26.88 13.74 -5.95
C ARG A 713 26.92 14.01 -7.46
N ASN A 714 26.68 12.99 -8.27
CA ASN A 714 26.67 13.09 -9.74
C ASN A 714 25.59 14.08 -10.22
N LEU A 715 24.38 13.97 -9.69
CA LEU A 715 23.28 14.86 -10.00
C LEU A 715 23.56 16.31 -9.58
N ALA A 716 24.11 16.51 -8.38
CA ALA A 716 24.49 17.84 -7.91
C ALA A 716 25.53 18.50 -8.83
N ALA A 717 26.55 17.74 -9.22
CA ALA A 717 27.63 18.22 -10.07
C ALA A 717 27.11 18.73 -11.44
N VAL A 718 26.29 17.94 -12.15
CA VAL A 718 25.74 18.38 -13.45
C VAL A 718 24.74 19.55 -13.30
N ALA A 719 23.95 19.56 -12.24
CA ALA A 719 22.99 20.63 -11.98
C ALA A 719 23.69 21.97 -11.66
N VAL A 720 24.75 21.94 -10.84
CA VAL A 720 25.54 23.14 -10.53
C VAL A 720 26.36 23.57 -11.76
N TYR A 721 26.97 22.63 -12.49
CA TYR A 721 27.67 22.93 -13.75
C TYR A 721 26.79 23.68 -14.74
N ARG A 722 25.52 23.25 -14.88
CA ARG A 722 24.54 23.89 -15.78
C ARG A 722 24.37 25.38 -15.54
N ILE A 723 24.45 25.83 -14.29
CA ILE A 723 24.20 27.23 -13.93
C ILE A 723 25.49 28.05 -13.74
N THR A 724 26.65 27.40 -13.51
CA THR A 724 27.92 28.11 -13.29
C THR A 724 28.90 28.05 -14.45
N ARG A 725 28.81 27.01 -15.30
CA ARG A 725 29.84 26.66 -16.30
C ARG A 725 31.25 26.45 -15.72
N ASP A 726 31.34 26.14 -14.43
CA ASP A 726 32.61 25.87 -13.74
C ASP A 726 33.04 24.43 -13.98
N ASP A 727 34.13 24.23 -14.73
CA ASP A 727 34.60 22.91 -15.16
C ASP A 727 34.97 21.97 -14.01
N ARG A 728 35.22 22.49 -12.81
CA ARG A 728 35.41 21.65 -11.61
C ARG A 728 34.19 20.75 -11.36
N TRP A 729 32.98 21.24 -11.63
CA TRP A 729 31.76 20.46 -11.49
C TRP A 729 31.53 19.52 -12.66
N LYS A 730 31.96 19.88 -13.87
CA LYS A 730 31.99 18.98 -15.03
C LYS A 730 32.89 17.77 -14.75
N GLU A 731 34.07 17.98 -14.18
CA GLU A 731 35.00 16.90 -13.79
C GLU A 731 34.39 15.95 -12.74
N VAL A 732 33.73 16.51 -11.71
CA VAL A 732 33.02 15.69 -10.70
C VAL A 732 31.89 14.90 -11.35
N PHE A 733 31.10 15.52 -12.23
CA PHE A 733 30.05 14.83 -12.97
C PHE A 733 30.62 13.67 -13.80
N LEU A 734 31.62 13.93 -14.64
CA LEU A 734 32.22 12.92 -15.53
C LEU A 734 32.88 11.77 -14.76
N SER A 735 33.56 12.04 -13.65
CA SER A 735 34.19 11.01 -12.81
C SER A 735 33.19 10.14 -12.05
N THR A 736 31.96 10.63 -11.88
CA THR A 736 30.88 9.90 -11.19
C THR A 736 29.84 9.31 -12.14
N CYS A 737 29.88 9.66 -13.42
CA CYS A 737 28.92 9.29 -14.45
C CYS A 737 29.08 7.83 -14.90
N ILE A 738 28.01 7.04 -14.81
CA ILE A 738 28.03 5.63 -15.27
C ILE A 738 27.73 5.47 -16.76
N PHE A 739 27.20 6.52 -17.39
CA PHE A 739 26.78 6.53 -18.79
C PHE A 739 27.70 7.35 -19.69
N LYS A 740 28.90 7.71 -19.18
CA LYS A 740 29.96 8.33 -20.00
C LYS A 740 30.38 7.40 -21.14
N ASP A 741 30.62 6.13 -20.82
CA ASP A 741 31.09 5.10 -21.75
C ASP A 741 30.05 3.96 -21.93
N SER A 742 28.78 4.22 -21.60
CA SER A 742 27.71 3.21 -21.59
C SER A 742 26.36 3.83 -21.94
N PRO A 743 25.53 3.15 -22.76
CA PRO A 743 24.17 3.62 -23.04
C PRO A 743 23.22 3.45 -21.86
N LYS A 744 23.66 2.85 -20.75
CA LYS A 744 22.82 2.58 -19.57
C LYS A 744 22.90 3.70 -18.56
N VAL A 745 21.78 4.40 -18.37
CA VAL A 745 21.59 5.42 -17.33
C VAL A 745 21.13 4.83 -15.98
N CYS A 746 20.85 3.52 -15.93
CA CYS A 746 20.38 2.82 -14.75
C CYS A 746 20.95 1.39 -14.71
N GLU A 747 21.83 1.11 -13.75
CA GLU A 747 22.40 -0.20 -13.51
C GLU A 747 22.58 -0.45 -12.01
N TRP A 748 21.96 -1.53 -11.50
CA TRP A 748 21.95 -1.88 -10.08
C TRP A 748 23.37 -1.94 -9.49
N LYS A 749 23.58 -1.30 -8.33
CA LYS A 749 24.88 -1.15 -7.65
C LYS A 749 25.96 -0.37 -8.40
N LYS A 750 25.68 0.11 -9.61
CA LYS A 750 26.59 1.01 -10.35
C LYS A 750 26.09 2.45 -10.31
N GLY A 751 24.80 2.67 -10.57
CA GLY A 751 24.14 3.97 -10.47
C GLY A 751 22.75 4.00 -11.11
N ILE A 752 21.86 4.85 -10.60
CA ILE A 752 20.54 5.17 -11.15
C ILE A 752 20.54 6.68 -11.46
N GLN A 753 21.18 7.05 -12.57
CA GLN A 753 21.51 8.44 -12.90
C GLN A 753 20.58 9.03 -13.98
N THR A 754 19.29 8.66 -13.94
CA THR A 754 18.33 9.10 -14.97
C THR A 754 18.09 10.61 -14.97
N GLU A 755 18.03 11.24 -13.79
CA GLU A 755 17.85 12.69 -13.66
C GLU A 755 19.11 13.44 -14.14
N ALA A 756 20.30 12.95 -13.77
CA ALA A 756 21.56 13.55 -14.22
C ALA A 756 21.73 13.43 -15.75
N ALA A 757 21.38 12.27 -16.33
CA ALA A 757 21.35 12.07 -17.78
C ALA A 757 20.35 13.00 -18.48
N PHE A 758 19.17 13.21 -17.87
CA PHE A 758 18.19 14.16 -18.40
C PHE A 758 18.72 15.59 -18.40
N ILE A 759 19.32 16.06 -17.30
CA ILE A 759 19.92 17.40 -17.24
C ILE A 759 21.06 17.52 -18.27
N CYS A 760 21.93 16.52 -18.36
CA CYS A 760 23.03 16.47 -19.32
C CYS A 760 22.53 16.57 -20.76
N ALA A 761 21.45 15.86 -21.12
CA ALA A 761 20.86 15.89 -22.45
C ALA A 761 20.20 17.23 -22.81
N LEU A 762 19.99 18.10 -21.82
CA LEU A 762 19.46 19.46 -22.02
C LEU A 762 20.54 20.55 -21.94
N LEU A 763 21.81 20.18 -21.78
CA LEU A 763 22.92 21.12 -21.89
C LEU A 763 23.17 21.46 -23.36
N PRO A 764 23.56 22.70 -23.67
CA PRO A 764 24.11 23.04 -24.97
C PRO A 764 25.29 22.14 -25.37
N ASP A 765 25.40 21.82 -26.66
CA ASP A 765 26.43 20.90 -27.17
C ASP A 765 27.86 21.36 -26.82
N ASP A 766 28.11 22.67 -26.79
CA ASP A 766 29.40 23.28 -26.44
C ASP A 766 29.77 23.11 -24.95
N MET A 767 28.80 22.85 -24.07
CA MET A 767 29.06 22.63 -22.64
C MET A 767 29.51 21.20 -22.36
N MET A 768 28.93 20.22 -23.05
CA MET A 768 29.28 18.79 -22.86
C MET A 768 30.27 18.26 -23.90
N ALA A 769 30.63 19.07 -24.90
CA ALA A 769 31.78 18.80 -25.73
C ALA A 769 33.04 18.66 -24.87
N ALA A 770 33.70 17.52 -24.99
CA ALA A 770 35.10 17.33 -24.71
C ALA A 770 35.60 16.33 -25.75
N GLU A 771 36.65 16.75 -26.48
CA GLU A 771 37.54 16.03 -27.42
C GLU A 771 37.21 14.56 -27.78
#